data_AF-A0A1X7VGN8-F1
#
_entry.id   AF-A0A1X7VGN8-F1
#
_cell.length_a   1.000
_cell.length_b   1.000
_cell.length_c   1.000
_cell.angle_alpha   90.00
_cell.angle_beta   90.00
_cell.angle_gamma   90.00
#
_symmetry.space_group_name_H-M   'P 1'
#
loop_
_entity.id
_entity.type
_entity.pdbx_description
1 polymer ?
#
loop_
_entity_poly.entity_id
_entity_poly.type
_entity_poly.pdbx_seq_one_letter_code
_entity_poly.pdbx_strand_id
1 'polypeptide(L)'
;MFYLPLPLEKTIETLNEIGIDSNHLPNPELYIIINGQPTKSNNVWRSLVDVNKIKAALRKLKEINWLYRNVDDDSIDESSKNVIQVVSNTTCKMLEKANDQDLEGLSAYTIRNLDSKIATGSDISQYKLMNVKEAPIDNRQEHLDLLCFPTLFPTGQYGEHHPRQSYPAQTLSFSEYIKSRILNKDSRFRRNHSYCLHYYGLKINKALKTGIYNLLKTSRGNVGQTVAEILEKINVLDEEFEGNLSTILAPIRGTNQYWFRVKGEVKAMIAEYGSPTLFLTLSCAEYDSADIAQYLRKVNNAPQSYSISRLCTEDPVSVLRQFSYKFKDFFNIVILQRGVLGKVEQYYVKKEYQMRGAPHYHILLWIENAPVVGIDRPEEVCSFIQDRITCHIPDSNTSPDLNFLVTKYQMHKCSKYCKRNIKVGKTYVSRCRFDFPRPVRDSICINDVENSLKSCNKIYHLKRNEKEVRVNDYNPLLLKLWRANMDLQYIAERSLSLTEYVTGYVTKAEKSHAQDLWDEVSSCDNIYSRLWKIGQKLLRAKEVGLYEASDLLLGESLYMKSVTVQYVNVYLPHKRSRKIKNYSYLTKMDRSSKDIFNPSIIEDFYPTRPTNMEDVSLYEFVANYKFDKIGENGEREYKLQSKPVLPNHRKFNPMQEAERDDFYYSLIFLFVPFRDESTLVMKEKQWKKLLGVTEKHLYMALKIISTNYRNY
;
A
#
# COMPACT_ATOMS: atom_id res chain seq x y z
N MET A 1 -13.65 -16.73 -3.59
CA MET A 1 -13.91 -18.18 -3.59
C MET A 1 -15.08 -18.43 -4.51
N PHE A 2 -14.84 -19.05 -5.65
CA PHE A 2 -15.90 -19.71 -6.41
C PHE A 2 -16.13 -21.04 -5.70
N TYR A 3 -17.36 -21.31 -5.27
CA TYR A 3 -17.70 -22.61 -4.73
C TYR A 3 -18.21 -23.47 -5.86
N LEU A 4 -17.69 -24.69 -5.95
CA LEU A 4 -17.97 -25.57 -7.07
C LEU A 4 -19.13 -26.50 -6.74
N PRO A 5 -19.98 -26.82 -7.72
CA PRO A 5 -21.01 -27.81 -7.55
C PRO A 5 -20.40 -29.19 -7.30
N LEU A 6 -21.07 -30.02 -6.48
CA LEU A 6 -20.70 -31.42 -6.31
C LEU A 6 -21.20 -32.26 -7.50
N PRO A 7 -20.51 -33.37 -7.84
CA PRO A 7 -21.06 -34.37 -8.75
C PRO A 7 -22.40 -34.95 -8.25
N LEU A 8 -23.21 -35.51 -9.14
CA LEU A 8 -24.57 -36.00 -8.90
C LEU A 8 -24.56 -37.15 -7.90
N GLU A 9 -23.71 -38.14 -8.11
CA GLU A 9 -23.52 -39.27 -7.18
C GLU A 9 -23.20 -38.76 -5.77
N LYS A 10 -22.26 -37.80 -5.68
CA LYS A 10 -21.88 -37.21 -4.39
C LYS A 10 -22.97 -36.33 -3.80
N THR A 11 -23.78 -35.69 -4.65
CA THR A 11 -24.94 -34.89 -4.26
C THR A 11 -26.01 -35.78 -3.64
N ILE A 12 -26.33 -36.91 -4.27
CA ILE A 12 -27.30 -37.91 -3.77
C ILE A 12 -26.83 -38.53 -2.44
N GLU A 13 -25.55 -38.93 -2.35
CA GLU A 13 -24.96 -39.40 -1.09
C GLU A 13 -25.11 -38.35 0.03
N THR A 14 -24.74 -37.10 -0.27
CA THR A 14 -24.77 -36.02 0.72
C THR A 14 -26.20 -35.69 1.18
N LEU A 15 -27.20 -35.75 0.30
CA LEU A 15 -28.61 -35.53 0.64
C LEU A 15 -29.12 -36.59 1.61
N ASN A 16 -28.82 -37.86 1.34
CA ASN A 16 -29.20 -38.97 2.19
C ASN A 16 -28.52 -38.87 3.57
N GLU A 17 -27.25 -38.45 3.65
CA GLU A 17 -26.52 -38.22 4.91
C GLU A 17 -27.15 -37.15 5.80
N ILE A 18 -27.81 -36.13 5.23
CA ILE A 18 -28.45 -35.04 5.97
C ILE A 18 -29.97 -35.25 6.17
N GLY A 19 -30.47 -36.46 5.91
CA GLY A 19 -31.86 -36.85 6.14
C GLY A 19 -32.85 -36.30 5.11
N ILE A 20 -32.37 -35.82 3.96
CA ILE A 20 -33.22 -35.48 2.82
C ILE A 20 -33.29 -36.71 1.93
N ASP A 21 -34.45 -37.38 1.89
CA ASP A 21 -34.65 -38.53 1.02
C ASP A 21 -34.56 -38.13 -0.45
N SER A 22 -33.47 -38.54 -1.10
CA SER A 22 -33.23 -38.27 -2.53
C SER A 22 -34.30 -38.87 -3.45
N ASN A 23 -35.06 -39.88 -2.99
CA ASN A 23 -36.18 -40.44 -3.75
C ASN A 23 -37.39 -39.50 -3.87
N HIS A 24 -37.46 -38.46 -3.04
CA HIS A 24 -38.53 -37.45 -3.07
C HIS A 24 -38.19 -36.25 -3.98
N LEU A 25 -37.00 -36.22 -4.60
CA LEU A 25 -36.66 -35.21 -5.60
C LEU A 25 -37.22 -35.63 -6.97
N PRO A 26 -38.13 -34.85 -7.58
CA PRO A 26 -38.84 -35.25 -8.80
C PRO A 26 -37.93 -35.41 -10.04
N ASN A 27 -36.67 -35.01 -9.96
CA ASN A 27 -35.61 -35.33 -10.91
C ASN A 27 -34.22 -34.96 -10.31
N PRO A 28 -33.48 -35.90 -9.70
CA PRO A 28 -32.21 -35.60 -9.00
C PRO A 28 -31.16 -34.92 -9.87
N GLU A 29 -31.18 -35.17 -11.19
CA GLU A 29 -30.24 -34.60 -12.16
C GLU A 29 -30.41 -33.09 -12.36
N LEU A 30 -31.57 -32.53 -11.96
CA LEU A 30 -31.86 -31.10 -12.02
C LEU A 30 -31.48 -30.33 -10.76
N TYR A 31 -30.77 -30.97 -9.82
CA TYR A 31 -30.31 -30.35 -8.59
C TYR A 31 -28.79 -30.46 -8.44
N ILE A 32 -28.15 -29.36 -8.06
CA ILE A 32 -26.72 -29.32 -7.76
C ILE A 32 -26.51 -28.80 -6.33
N ILE A 33 -25.59 -29.40 -5.58
CA ILE A 33 -25.16 -28.85 -4.29
C ILE A 33 -24.01 -27.89 -4.52
N ILE A 34 -24.21 -26.63 -4.15
CA ILE A 34 -23.15 -25.62 -4.11
C ILE A 34 -22.63 -25.53 -2.68
N ASN A 35 -21.33 -25.73 -2.51
CA ASN A 35 -20.67 -25.53 -1.22
C ASN A 35 -20.63 -24.03 -0.85
N GLY A 36 -20.56 -23.72 0.42
CA GLY A 36 -20.42 -22.38 0.97
C GLY A 36 -19.09 -22.24 1.68
N GLN A 37 -18.88 -21.13 2.39
CA GLN A 37 -17.66 -20.95 3.19
C GLN A 37 -17.61 -21.99 4.31
N PRO A 38 -16.50 -22.75 4.44
CA PRO A 38 -16.25 -23.57 5.61
C PRO A 38 -16.22 -22.66 6.85
N THR A 39 -16.94 -23.05 7.88
CA THR A 39 -16.91 -22.38 9.18
C THR A 39 -15.69 -22.82 9.98
N LYS A 40 -15.40 -22.13 11.10
CA LYS A 40 -14.28 -22.47 12.01
C LYS A 40 -14.39 -23.86 12.64
N SER A 41 -15.57 -24.49 12.58
CA SER A 41 -15.83 -25.86 13.04
C SER A 41 -15.80 -26.87 11.89
N ASN A 42 -15.22 -26.54 10.74
CA ASN A 42 -15.22 -27.34 9.51
C ASN A 42 -16.60 -27.67 8.94
N ASN A 43 -17.65 -26.95 9.37
CA ASN A 43 -18.97 -27.10 8.75
C ASN A 43 -19.00 -26.29 7.46
N VAL A 44 -19.13 -26.96 6.31
CA VAL A 44 -19.36 -26.35 5.00
C VAL A 44 -20.85 -26.14 4.84
N TRP A 45 -21.30 -24.90 4.75
CA TRP A 45 -22.69 -24.61 4.35
C TRP A 45 -22.93 -25.18 2.96
N ARG A 46 -24.06 -25.84 2.73
CA ARG A 46 -24.40 -26.40 1.42
C ARG A 46 -25.75 -25.88 1.00
N SER A 47 -25.86 -25.45 -0.25
CA SER A 47 -27.13 -25.00 -0.82
C SER A 47 -27.52 -25.94 -1.95
N LEU A 48 -28.69 -26.54 -1.82
CA LEU A 48 -29.31 -27.29 -2.91
C LEU A 48 -29.90 -26.28 -3.91
N VAL A 49 -29.41 -26.31 -5.14
CA VAL A 49 -29.82 -25.38 -6.19
C VAL A 49 -30.54 -26.14 -7.28
N ASP A 50 -31.77 -25.69 -7.55
CA ASP A 50 -32.63 -26.19 -8.62
C ASP A 50 -32.25 -25.53 -9.95
N VAL A 51 -31.81 -26.34 -10.91
CA VAL A 51 -31.40 -25.90 -12.25
C VAL A 51 -32.57 -25.22 -12.99
N ASN A 52 -33.82 -25.59 -12.72
CA ASN A 52 -34.97 -24.92 -13.32
C ASN A 52 -35.12 -23.47 -12.83
N LYS A 53 -34.75 -23.18 -11.58
CA LYS A 53 -34.71 -21.79 -11.08
C LYS A 53 -33.61 -20.98 -11.75
N ILE A 54 -32.47 -21.61 -12.07
CA ILE A 54 -31.40 -20.97 -12.86
C ILE A 54 -31.92 -20.64 -14.26
N LYS A 55 -32.57 -21.60 -14.94
CA LYS A 55 -33.18 -21.39 -16.26
C LYS A 55 -34.22 -20.27 -16.24
N ALA A 56 -35.11 -20.26 -15.24
CA ALA A 56 -36.10 -19.21 -15.08
C ALA A 56 -35.46 -17.82 -14.85
N ALA A 57 -34.43 -17.75 -14.01
CA ALA A 57 -33.68 -16.52 -13.76
C ALA A 57 -32.99 -16.02 -15.04
N LEU A 58 -32.40 -16.91 -15.84
CA LEU A 58 -31.74 -16.56 -17.09
C LEU A 58 -32.75 -16.11 -18.17
N ARG A 59 -33.89 -16.80 -18.32
CA ARG A 59 -34.98 -16.33 -19.19
C ARG A 59 -35.43 -14.93 -18.80
N LYS A 60 -35.59 -14.68 -17.49
CA LYS A 60 -35.94 -13.35 -17.00
C LYS A 60 -34.84 -12.33 -17.30
N LEU A 61 -33.57 -12.72 -17.15
CA LEU A 61 -32.42 -11.87 -17.51
C LEU A 61 -32.41 -11.54 -19.01
N LYS A 62 -32.69 -12.49 -19.90
CA LYS A 62 -32.82 -12.26 -21.35
C LYS A 62 -33.92 -11.24 -21.67
N GLU A 63 -35.04 -11.31 -20.95
CA GLU A 63 -36.16 -10.39 -21.11
C GLU A 63 -35.77 -8.96 -20.71
N ILE A 64 -35.15 -8.78 -19.55
CA ILE A 64 -34.92 -7.45 -18.94
C ILE A 64 -33.55 -6.84 -19.25
N ASN A 65 -32.57 -7.65 -19.67
CA ASN A 65 -31.20 -7.24 -19.92
C ASN A 65 -30.84 -7.43 -21.39
N TRP A 66 -30.68 -6.30 -22.09
CA TRP A 66 -30.39 -6.28 -23.52
C TRP A 66 -29.08 -6.99 -23.89
N LEU A 67 -28.09 -7.05 -22.99
CA LEU A 67 -26.82 -7.72 -23.20
C LEU A 67 -26.94 -9.25 -23.26
N TYR A 68 -28.00 -9.81 -22.67
CA TYR A 68 -28.18 -11.26 -22.58
C TYR A 68 -29.22 -11.79 -23.57
N ARG A 69 -29.92 -10.94 -24.34
CA ARG A 69 -31.00 -11.34 -25.25
C ARG A 69 -30.62 -12.47 -26.21
N ASN A 70 -29.39 -12.45 -26.70
CA ASN A 70 -28.88 -13.37 -27.71
C ASN A 70 -28.17 -14.60 -27.10
N VAL A 71 -28.20 -14.77 -25.77
CA VAL A 71 -27.71 -16.01 -25.15
C VAL A 71 -28.60 -17.15 -25.63
N ASP A 72 -28.01 -18.08 -26.37
CA ASP A 72 -28.71 -19.22 -26.96
C ASP A 72 -29.33 -20.10 -25.88
N ASP A 73 -30.63 -20.42 -26.03
CA ASP A 73 -31.33 -21.31 -25.10
C ASP A 73 -30.79 -22.74 -25.19
N ASP A 74 -30.32 -23.15 -26.37
CA ASP A 74 -29.70 -24.46 -26.59
C ASP A 74 -28.34 -24.55 -25.88
N SER A 75 -27.59 -23.44 -25.76
CA SER A 75 -26.34 -23.40 -24.97
C SER A 75 -26.57 -23.65 -23.48
N ILE A 76 -27.76 -23.37 -22.94
CA ILE A 76 -28.08 -23.57 -21.52
C ILE A 76 -28.50 -25.00 -21.29
N ASP A 77 -29.31 -25.56 -22.18
CA ASP A 77 -29.66 -26.97 -22.12
C ASP A 77 -28.44 -27.83 -22.40
N GLU A 78 -27.55 -27.44 -23.31
CA GLU A 78 -26.28 -28.09 -23.58
C GLU A 78 -25.25 -27.84 -22.48
N SER A 79 -25.17 -26.66 -21.85
CA SER A 79 -24.30 -26.43 -20.67
C SER A 79 -24.82 -27.14 -19.42
N SER A 80 -26.15 -27.18 -19.23
CA SER A 80 -26.76 -27.93 -18.14
C SER A 80 -26.60 -29.43 -18.39
N LYS A 81 -26.83 -29.91 -19.62
CA LYS A 81 -26.56 -31.30 -20.03
C LYS A 81 -25.08 -31.62 -19.98
N ASN A 82 -24.16 -30.72 -20.33
CA ASN A 82 -22.71 -30.92 -20.23
C ASN A 82 -22.28 -30.94 -18.77
N VAL A 83 -22.76 -30.03 -17.93
CA VAL A 83 -22.52 -30.09 -16.48
C VAL A 83 -23.06 -31.41 -15.93
N ILE A 84 -24.26 -31.84 -16.30
CA ILE A 84 -24.89 -33.09 -15.84
C ILE A 84 -24.18 -34.34 -16.40
N GLN A 85 -23.78 -34.36 -17.68
CA GLN A 85 -23.16 -35.47 -18.43
C GLN A 85 -21.66 -35.62 -18.10
N VAL A 86 -20.96 -34.52 -17.83
CA VAL A 86 -19.58 -34.51 -17.30
C VAL A 86 -19.56 -34.93 -15.83
N VAL A 87 -20.65 -34.68 -15.11
CA VAL A 87 -20.85 -35.10 -13.72
C VAL A 87 -21.23 -36.58 -13.61
N SER A 88 -21.91 -37.17 -14.60
CA SER A 88 -22.35 -38.58 -14.59
C SER A 88 -21.37 -39.56 -15.25
N ASN A 89 -20.51 -39.11 -16.17
CA ASN A 89 -19.49 -39.97 -16.80
C ASN A 89 -18.14 -39.83 -16.08
N THR A 90 -17.91 -40.73 -15.12
CA THR A 90 -16.75 -40.78 -14.23
C THR A 90 -15.44 -41.12 -14.97
N THR A 91 -14.82 -40.10 -15.58
CA THR A 91 -13.36 -39.87 -15.69
C THR A 91 -13.18 -38.44 -16.22
N CYS A 92 -13.26 -37.50 -15.28
CA CYS A 92 -13.53 -36.09 -15.52
C CYS A 92 -12.45 -35.38 -16.35
N LYS A 93 -12.84 -34.71 -17.45
CA LYS A 93 -11.98 -33.78 -18.22
C LYS A 93 -12.18 -32.30 -17.83
N MET A 94 -12.99 -31.98 -16.82
CA MET A 94 -13.21 -30.59 -16.37
C MET A 94 -13.08 -30.35 -14.86
N LEU A 95 -13.07 -31.39 -14.02
CA LEU A 95 -12.92 -31.25 -12.58
C LEU A 95 -11.98 -32.33 -12.02
N GLU A 96 -10.92 -31.95 -11.32
CA GLU A 96 -10.05 -32.91 -10.63
C GLU A 96 -10.21 -32.80 -9.11
N LYS A 97 -10.04 -33.93 -8.39
CA LYS A 97 -9.99 -33.92 -6.94
C LYS A 97 -8.75 -33.13 -6.52
N ALA A 98 -8.92 -32.05 -5.75
CA ALA A 98 -7.80 -31.24 -5.29
C ALA A 98 -6.85 -32.09 -4.44
N ASN A 99 -5.56 -32.03 -4.73
CA ASN A 99 -4.51 -32.69 -3.95
C ASN A 99 -3.93 -31.73 -2.87
N ASP A 100 -3.06 -32.24 -2.00
CA ASP A 100 -2.49 -31.45 -0.90
C ASP A 100 -1.67 -30.22 -1.41
N GLN A 101 -1.08 -30.31 -2.61
CA GLN A 101 -0.38 -29.21 -3.28
C GLN A 101 -1.34 -28.12 -3.82
N ASP A 102 -2.48 -28.51 -4.37
CA ASP A 102 -3.54 -27.59 -4.81
C ASP A 102 -4.16 -26.85 -3.61
N LEU A 103 -4.26 -27.54 -2.47
CA LEU A 103 -4.72 -26.99 -1.20
C LEU A 103 -3.70 -26.04 -0.57
N GLU A 104 -2.40 -26.25 -0.73
CA GLU A 104 -1.38 -25.26 -0.34
C GLU A 104 -1.58 -23.93 -1.08
N GLY A 105 -1.89 -23.97 -2.38
CA GLY A 105 -2.21 -22.77 -3.18
C GLY A 105 -3.53 -22.07 -2.81
N LEU A 106 -4.58 -22.83 -2.44
CA LEU A 106 -5.87 -22.28 -1.96
C LEU A 106 -5.84 -21.83 -0.49
N SER A 107 -4.96 -22.45 0.32
CA SER A 107 -4.72 -22.08 1.72
C SER A 107 -4.04 -20.71 1.85
N ALA A 108 -3.39 -20.23 0.79
CA ALA A 108 -2.84 -18.87 0.72
C ALA A 108 -3.95 -17.79 0.66
N TYR A 109 -5.17 -18.12 0.21
CA TYR A 109 -6.24 -17.14 -0.04
C TYR A 109 -7.50 -17.33 0.80
N THR A 110 -7.49 -18.23 1.79
CA THR A 110 -8.59 -18.37 2.78
C THR A 110 -8.16 -17.83 4.14
N ILE A 111 -8.91 -16.87 4.70
CA ILE A 111 -8.74 -16.46 6.10
C ILE A 111 -9.11 -17.65 6.99
N ARG A 112 -8.10 -18.33 7.55
CA ARG A 112 -8.26 -19.42 8.53
C ARG A 112 -7.88 -18.96 9.94
N ASN A 113 -8.50 -19.59 10.94
CA ASN A 113 -8.09 -19.48 12.32
C ASN A 113 -6.80 -20.29 12.53
N LEU A 114 -5.76 -19.71 13.13
CA LEU A 114 -4.45 -20.36 13.32
C LEU A 114 -4.51 -21.58 14.27
N ASP A 115 -5.61 -21.72 15.02
CA ASP A 115 -5.74 -22.69 16.11
C ASP A 115 -6.46 -23.99 15.73
N SER A 116 -6.97 -24.13 14.49
CA SER A 116 -7.42 -25.45 14.04
C SER A 116 -6.21 -26.32 13.68
N LYS A 117 -5.98 -27.37 14.47
CA LYS A 117 -5.11 -28.48 14.04
C LYS A 117 -5.68 -28.98 12.70
N ILE A 118 -4.81 -29.20 11.71
CA ILE A 118 -5.16 -29.98 10.53
C ILE A 118 -5.44 -31.38 11.05
N ALA A 119 -6.70 -31.68 11.37
CA ALA A 119 -7.15 -33.04 11.34
C ALA A 119 -7.07 -33.43 9.86
N THR A 120 -6.13 -34.29 9.50
CA THR A 120 -6.10 -34.96 8.22
C THR A 120 -7.37 -35.80 8.13
N GLY A 121 -8.46 -35.16 7.67
CA GLY A 121 -9.82 -35.69 7.64
C GLY A 121 -10.84 -34.63 7.19
N SER A 122 -11.44 -34.91 6.03
CA SER A 122 -12.69 -34.39 5.40
C SER A 122 -12.89 -32.92 4.97
N ASP A 123 -11.86 -32.06 4.93
CA ASP A 123 -11.91 -30.87 4.05
C ASP A 123 -11.46 -31.19 2.59
N ILE A 124 -11.04 -32.44 2.33
CA ILE A 124 -10.32 -32.93 1.13
C ILE A 124 -11.28 -33.45 0.02
N SER A 125 -12.55 -33.05 0.04
CA SER A 125 -13.53 -33.40 -1.00
C SER A 125 -13.89 -32.21 -1.89
N GLN A 126 -12.94 -31.30 -2.12
CA GLN A 126 -13.11 -30.19 -3.04
C GLN A 126 -12.60 -30.58 -4.45
N TYR A 127 -13.43 -30.32 -5.44
CA TYR A 127 -13.09 -30.44 -6.86
C TYR A 127 -12.49 -29.11 -7.33
N LYS A 128 -11.52 -29.10 -8.26
CA LYS A 128 -10.99 -27.88 -8.93
C LYS A 128 -11.45 -27.83 -10.38
N LEU A 129 -11.78 -26.64 -10.91
CA LEU A 129 -11.98 -26.44 -12.36
C LEU A 129 -10.67 -26.72 -13.10
N MET A 130 -10.66 -27.67 -14.03
CA MET A 130 -9.66 -27.73 -15.09
C MET A 130 -9.83 -26.47 -15.94
N ASN A 131 -8.69 -25.89 -16.32
CA ASN A 131 -8.58 -24.66 -17.10
C ASN A 131 -9.70 -24.58 -18.16
N VAL A 132 -10.66 -23.68 -17.95
CA VAL A 132 -11.80 -23.49 -18.87
C VAL A 132 -11.19 -23.04 -20.19
N LYS A 133 -11.21 -23.92 -21.21
CA LYS A 133 -10.70 -23.64 -22.56
C LYS A 133 -11.66 -22.75 -23.36
N GLU A 134 -12.35 -21.84 -22.70
CA GLU A 134 -13.13 -20.80 -23.38
C GLU A 134 -12.22 -19.60 -23.63
N ALA A 135 -12.45 -18.92 -24.75
CA ALA A 135 -11.75 -17.68 -25.03
C ALA A 135 -12.11 -16.68 -23.91
N PRO A 136 -11.14 -16.17 -23.13
CA PRO A 136 -11.43 -15.22 -22.08
C PRO A 136 -12.09 -13.98 -22.69
N ILE A 137 -13.11 -13.46 -22.01
CA ILE A 137 -13.75 -12.21 -22.40
C ILE A 137 -12.69 -11.10 -22.44
N ASP A 138 -12.65 -10.36 -23.54
CA ASP A 138 -11.70 -9.26 -23.69
C ASP A 138 -12.01 -8.19 -22.63
N ASN A 139 -11.02 -7.91 -21.78
CA ASN A 139 -11.15 -6.94 -20.69
C ASN A 139 -11.31 -5.48 -21.18
N ARG A 140 -11.24 -5.25 -22.49
CA ARG A 140 -11.49 -3.97 -23.16
C ARG A 140 -12.92 -3.84 -23.69
N GLN A 141 -13.75 -4.88 -23.57
CA GLN A 141 -15.14 -4.81 -24.01
C GLN A 141 -15.89 -3.70 -23.28
N GLU A 142 -16.67 -2.94 -24.05
CA GLU A 142 -17.61 -2.00 -23.49
C GLU A 142 -18.67 -2.76 -22.68
N HIS A 143 -19.10 -2.20 -21.55
CA HIS A 143 -20.10 -2.81 -20.66
C HIS A 143 -19.68 -4.12 -19.96
N LEU A 144 -18.38 -4.39 -19.84
CA LEU A 144 -17.88 -5.57 -19.12
C LEU A 144 -18.40 -5.67 -17.68
N ASP A 145 -18.62 -4.55 -17.00
CA ASP A 145 -19.21 -4.53 -15.65
C ASP A 145 -20.66 -5.01 -15.63
N LEU A 146 -21.43 -4.68 -16.67
CA LEU A 146 -22.80 -5.12 -16.86
C LEU A 146 -22.87 -6.63 -17.18
N LEU A 147 -21.91 -7.14 -17.96
CA LEU A 147 -21.77 -8.56 -18.32
C LEU A 147 -21.24 -9.43 -17.18
N CYS A 148 -20.33 -8.92 -16.35
CA CYS A 148 -19.78 -9.68 -15.23
C CYS A 148 -20.68 -9.69 -14.00
N PHE A 149 -21.56 -8.68 -13.86
CA PHE A 149 -22.38 -8.49 -12.65
C PHE A 149 -23.87 -8.28 -12.97
N PRO A 150 -24.54 -9.24 -13.64
CA PRO A 150 -25.97 -9.13 -13.97
C PRO A 150 -26.87 -9.01 -12.73
N THR A 151 -26.43 -9.51 -11.58
CA THR A 151 -27.17 -9.36 -10.30
C THR A 151 -27.09 -7.94 -9.73
N LEU A 152 -26.03 -7.19 -10.05
CA LEU A 152 -25.89 -5.78 -9.68
C LEU A 152 -26.53 -4.86 -10.72
N PHE A 153 -26.53 -5.29 -11.99
CA PHE A 153 -27.07 -4.57 -13.12
C PHE A 153 -28.10 -5.41 -13.89
N PRO A 154 -29.27 -5.69 -13.28
CA PRO A 154 -30.25 -6.60 -13.88
C PRO A 154 -30.77 -6.14 -15.23
N THR A 155 -30.81 -4.84 -15.51
CA THR A 155 -31.31 -4.29 -16.78
C THR A 155 -30.22 -4.03 -17.83
N GLY A 156 -28.94 -4.27 -17.50
CA GLY A 156 -27.82 -3.91 -18.38
C GLY A 156 -27.65 -2.40 -18.55
N GLN A 157 -28.18 -1.59 -17.63
CA GLN A 157 -28.10 -0.13 -17.68
C GLN A 157 -27.23 0.43 -16.54
N TYR A 158 -26.85 1.70 -16.69
CA TYR A 158 -26.09 2.47 -15.71
C TYR A 158 -24.72 1.89 -15.35
N GLY A 159 -24.07 1.18 -16.27
CA GLY A 159 -22.67 0.75 -16.15
C GLY A 159 -21.69 1.92 -16.27
N GLU A 160 -20.40 1.61 -16.29
CA GLU A 160 -19.31 2.60 -16.37
C GLU A 160 -19.48 3.58 -17.53
N HIS A 161 -19.74 3.03 -18.72
CA HIS A 161 -19.84 3.75 -19.99
C HIS A 161 -21.25 4.26 -20.32
N HIS A 162 -22.20 4.12 -19.39
CA HIS A 162 -23.57 4.58 -19.66
C HIS A 162 -23.61 6.09 -19.94
N PRO A 163 -24.25 6.55 -21.02
CA PRO A 163 -24.42 7.97 -21.30
C PRO A 163 -25.11 8.68 -20.13
N ARG A 164 -24.59 9.84 -19.70
CA ARG A 164 -25.18 10.65 -18.62
C ARG A 164 -25.52 12.03 -19.20
N GLN A 165 -26.79 12.41 -19.15
CA GLN A 165 -27.33 13.62 -19.79
C GLN A 165 -27.15 14.93 -18.96
N SER A 166 -26.24 14.96 -17.99
CA SER A 166 -26.08 16.11 -17.09
C SER A 166 -25.18 17.22 -17.68
N TYR A 167 -25.60 18.48 -17.54
CA TYR A 167 -24.90 19.69 -18.03
C TYR A 167 -23.91 20.26 -16.97
N PRO A 168 -22.71 20.74 -17.36
CA PRO A 168 -22.00 20.38 -18.58
C PRO A 168 -21.66 18.88 -18.52
N ALA A 169 -21.48 18.24 -19.67
CA ALA A 169 -21.21 16.80 -19.81
C ALA A 169 -19.91 16.35 -19.09
N GLN A 170 -19.92 16.36 -17.76
CA GLN A 170 -18.89 15.77 -16.94
C GLN A 170 -19.18 14.27 -16.92
N THR A 171 -18.60 13.59 -17.91
CA THR A 171 -18.37 12.15 -17.81
C THR A 171 -17.63 11.92 -16.49
N LEU A 172 -18.30 11.27 -15.52
CA LEU A 172 -17.64 10.87 -14.27
C LEU A 172 -16.32 10.20 -14.62
N SER A 173 -15.23 10.65 -14.00
CA SER A 173 -13.97 9.95 -14.14
C SER A 173 -14.13 8.52 -13.63
N PHE A 174 -13.26 7.62 -14.12
CA PHE A 174 -13.23 6.22 -13.68
C PHE A 174 -13.26 6.08 -12.15
N SER A 175 -12.52 6.92 -11.43
CA SER A 175 -12.50 6.87 -9.95
C SER A 175 -13.79 7.42 -9.33
N GLU A 176 -14.40 8.46 -9.91
CA GLU A 176 -15.68 8.99 -9.42
C GLU A 176 -16.83 8.02 -9.63
N TYR A 177 -16.87 7.33 -10.78
CA TYR A 177 -17.85 6.28 -11.04
C TYR A 177 -17.77 5.17 -9.98
N ILE A 178 -16.58 4.62 -9.73
CA ILE A 178 -16.38 3.58 -8.71
C ILE A 178 -16.83 4.08 -7.32
N LYS A 179 -16.39 5.28 -6.92
CA LYS A 179 -16.78 5.86 -5.63
C LYS A 179 -18.29 6.04 -5.53
N SER A 180 -18.95 6.48 -6.59
CA SER A 180 -20.40 6.66 -6.62
C SER A 180 -21.17 5.36 -6.40
N ARG A 181 -20.64 4.22 -6.87
CA ARG A 181 -21.23 2.89 -6.71
C ARG A 181 -20.96 2.34 -5.32
N ILE A 182 -19.71 2.39 -4.86
CA ILE A 182 -19.29 1.83 -3.57
C ILE A 182 -19.84 2.65 -2.39
N LEU A 183 -19.91 3.98 -2.53
CA LEU A 183 -20.45 4.87 -1.50
C LEU A 183 -21.96 5.11 -1.64
N ASN A 184 -22.64 4.38 -2.53
CA ASN A 184 -24.07 4.50 -2.70
C ASN A 184 -24.82 4.17 -1.39
N LYS A 185 -26.01 4.76 -1.21
CA LYS A 185 -26.91 4.39 -0.11
C LYS A 185 -27.25 2.90 -0.17
N ASP A 186 -27.48 2.37 -1.38
CA ASP A 186 -27.64 0.95 -1.63
C ASP A 186 -26.31 0.21 -1.43
N SER A 187 -26.33 -0.79 -0.55
CA SER A 187 -25.15 -1.54 -0.13
C SER A 187 -24.69 -2.61 -1.13
N ARG A 188 -25.49 -2.94 -2.15
CA ARG A 188 -25.24 -4.10 -3.03
C ARG A 188 -23.85 -4.10 -3.68
N PHE A 189 -23.35 -2.92 -4.08
CA PHE A 189 -22.06 -2.80 -4.75
C PHE A 189 -20.90 -2.98 -3.77
N ARG A 190 -20.94 -2.33 -2.61
CA ARG A 190 -19.86 -2.42 -1.60
C ARG A 190 -19.82 -3.76 -0.88
N ARG A 191 -20.95 -4.47 -0.80
CA ARG A 191 -21.06 -5.82 -0.22
C ARG A 191 -20.73 -6.93 -1.22
N ASN A 192 -20.62 -6.61 -2.51
CA ASN A 192 -20.20 -7.57 -3.52
C ASN A 192 -18.67 -7.55 -3.64
N HIS A 193 -18.03 -8.54 -3.01
CA HIS A 193 -16.57 -8.68 -3.01
C HIS A 193 -15.98 -8.83 -4.42
N SER A 194 -16.63 -9.61 -5.28
CA SER A 194 -16.19 -9.82 -6.66
C SER A 194 -16.21 -8.53 -7.47
N TYR A 195 -17.24 -7.69 -7.28
CA TYR A 195 -17.34 -6.37 -7.89
C TYR A 195 -16.22 -5.45 -7.44
N CYS A 196 -15.94 -5.41 -6.13
CA CYS A 196 -14.84 -4.62 -5.59
C CYS A 196 -13.48 -5.08 -6.15
N LEU A 197 -13.22 -6.40 -6.16
CA LEU A 197 -11.96 -6.96 -6.67
C LEU A 197 -11.81 -6.78 -8.18
N HIS A 198 -12.91 -6.87 -8.95
CA HIS A 198 -12.90 -6.58 -10.38
C HIS A 198 -12.47 -5.15 -10.67
N TYR A 199 -13.12 -4.17 -10.04
CA TYR A 199 -12.73 -2.77 -10.20
C TYR A 199 -11.35 -2.45 -9.64
N TYR A 200 -10.91 -3.18 -8.62
CA TYR A 200 -9.54 -3.08 -8.12
C TYR A 200 -8.55 -3.52 -9.19
N GLY A 201 -8.78 -4.68 -9.82
CA GLY A 201 -7.98 -5.18 -10.94
C GLY A 201 -7.91 -4.20 -12.11
N LEU A 202 -9.06 -3.62 -12.52
CA LEU A 202 -9.10 -2.59 -13.56
C LEU A 202 -8.30 -1.34 -13.19
N LYS A 203 -8.37 -0.91 -11.93
CA LYS A 203 -7.62 0.25 -11.42
C LYS A 203 -6.11 0.00 -11.41
N ILE A 204 -5.68 -1.20 -11.02
CA ILE A 204 -4.28 -1.62 -11.06
C ILE A 204 -3.77 -1.68 -12.50
N ASN A 205 -4.54 -2.26 -13.41
CA ASN A 205 -4.21 -2.29 -14.83
C ASN A 205 -4.02 -0.86 -15.39
N LYS A 206 -4.93 0.08 -15.06
CA LYS A 206 -4.80 1.49 -15.48
C LYS A 206 -3.58 2.18 -14.88
N ALA A 207 -3.24 1.87 -13.62
CA ALA A 207 -2.03 2.38 -12.97
C ALA A 207 -0.75 1.81 -13.63
N LEU A 208 -0.74 0.54 -14.02
CA LEU A 208 0.37 -0.07 -14.77
C LEU A 208 0.54 0.59 -16.14
N LYS A 209 -0.55 0.82 -16.90
CA LYS A 209 -0.50 1.58 -18.16
C LYS A 209 0.12 2.95 -17.97
N THR A 210 -0.26 3.63 -16.88
CA THR A 210 0.29 4.95 -16.52
C THR A 210 1.78 4.86 -16.19
N GLY A 211 2.22 3.81 -15.49
CA GLY A 211 3.64 3.59 -15.17
C GLY A 211 4.49 3.32 -16.40
N ILE A 212 4.01 2.46 -17.29
CA ILE A 212 4.64 2.19 -18.60
C ILE A 212 4.74 3.49 -19.41
N TYR A 213 3.65 4.25 -19.48
CA TYR A 213 3.63 5.53 -20.18
C TYR A 213 4.64 6.53 -19.58
N ASN A 214 4.69 6.67 -18.25
CA ASN A 214 5.62 7.58 -17.58
C ASN A 214 7.09 7.20 -17.82
N LEU A 215 7.39 5.91 -17.84
CA LEU A 215 8.72 5.40 -18.16
C LEU A 215 9.10 5.77 -19.59
N LEU A 216 8.24 5.45 -20.57
CA LEU A 216 8.47 5.77 -21.99
C LEU A 216 8.61 7.27 -22.27
N LYS A 217 8.04 8.11 -21.40
CA LYS A 217 8.09 9.58 -21.52
C LYS A 217 9.29 10.24 -20.85
N THR A 218 10.08 9.46 -20.11
CA THR A 218 11.25 9.96 -19.38
C THR A 218 12.50 9.65 -20.20
N SER A 219 13.15 10.68 -20.72
CA SER A 219 14.41 10.56 -21.45
C SER A 219 15.56 11.00 -20.55
N ARG A 220 16.64 10.21 -20.48
CA ARG A 220 17.91 10.59 -19.86
C ARG A 220 18.84 11.14 -20.96
N GLY A 221 19.49 12.27 -20.69
CA GLY A 221 20.67 12.72 -21.45
C GLY A 221 20.48 13.26 -22.88
N ASN A 222 19.28 13.65 -23.29
CA ASN A 222 19.03 14.13 -24.66
C ASN A 222 18.96 15.65 -24.76
N VAL A 223 20.05 16.35 -24.43
CA VAL A 223 20.18 17.79 -24.74
C VAL A 223 20.51 17.90 -26.24
N GLY A 224 19.54 18.30 -27.06
CA GLY A 224 19.76 18.68 -28.46
C GLY A 224 19.16 17.79 -29.55
N GLN A 225 18.44 16.72 -29.21
CA GLN A 225 17.82 15.82 -30.19
C GLN A 225 16.56 16.41 -30.83
N THR A 226 16.30 16.05 -32.09
CA THR A 226 15.10 16.46 -32.84
C THR A 226 13.89 15.57 -32.54
N VAL A 227 12.67 16.04 -32.88
CA VAL A 227 11.44 15.24 -32.75
C VAL A 227 11.55 13.91 -33.52
N ALA A 228 12.23 13.92 -34.68
CA ALA A 228 12.40 12.74 -35.52
C ALA A 228 13.27 11.66 -34.84
N GLU A 229 14.42 12.02 -34.29
CA GLU A 229 15.34 11.10 -33.60
C GLU A 229 14.71 10.43 -32.37
N ILE A 230 13.82 11.14 -31.67
CA ILE A 230 13.15 10.60 -30.48
C ILE A 230 12.06 9.60 -30.87
N LEU A 231 11.31 9.88 -31.95
CA LEU A 231 10.35 8.93 -32.48
C LEU A 231 11.02 7.64 -32.94
N GLU A 232 12.25 7.73 -33.48
CA GLU A 232 13.05 6.58 -33.89
C GLU A 232 13.61 5.80 -32.69
N LYS A 233 14.16 6.47 -31.66
CA LYS A 233 14.62 5.82 -30.42
C LYS A 233 13.51 5.08 -29.67
N ILE A 234 12.28 5.58 -29.72
CA ILE A 234 11.11 4.88 -29.15
C ILE A 234 10.84 3.55 -29.86
N ASN A 235 11.24 3.42 -31.14
CA ASN A 235 11.06 2.21 -31.93
C ASN A 235 12.21 1.20 -31.77
N VAL A 236 13.42 1.63 -31.40
CA VAL A 236 14.66 0.82 -31.49
C VAL A 236 15.10 0.15 -30.17
N LEU A 237 14.42 0.37 -29.03
CA LEU A 237 14.64 -0.42 -27.79
C LEU A 237 16.10 -0.40 -27.28
N ASP A 238 16.50 0.72 -26.70
CA ASP A 238 17.85 0.94 -26.13
C ASP A 238 18.08 0.19 -24.80
N GLU A 239 19.30 -0.33 -24.58
CA GLU A 239 19.72 -1.09 -23.38
C GLU A 239 19.61 -0.27 -22.08
N GLU A 240 19.69 1.06 -22.17
CA GLU A 240 19.56 1.97 -21.00
C GLU A 240 18.11 2.08 -20.49
N PHE A 241 17.12 1.74 -21.33
CA PHE A 241 15.71 1.68 -20.97
C PHE A 241 15.41 0.52 -20.00
N GLU A 242 16.21 -0.55 -20.06
CA GLU A 242 16.06 -1.75 -19.24
C GLU A 242 16.42 -1.51 -17.75
N GLY A 243 17.35 -0.61 -17.47
CA GLY A 243 17.75 -0.25 -16.10
C GLY A 243 16.66 0.47 -15.29
N ASN A 244 15.66 1.08 -15.95
CA ASN A 244 14.61 1.90 -15.31
C ASN A 244 13.25 1.17 -15.16
N LEU A 245 13.17 -0.10 -15.56
CA LEU A 245 11.94 -0.89 -15.64
C LEU A 245 11.21 -1.05 -14.30
N SER A 246 11.92 -1.00 -13.18
CA SER A 246 11.31 -1.03 -11.85
C SER A 246 10.32 0.12 -11.62
N THR A 247 10.51 1.27 -12.27
CA THR A 247 9.66 2.46 -12.08
C THR A 247 8.23 2.31 -12.62
N ILE A 248 7.94 1.34 -13.51
CA ILE A 248 6.58 1.12 -14.04
C ILE A 248 5.57 0.76 -12.95
N LEU A 249 6.03 0.20 -11.82
CA LEU A 249 5.19 -0.14 -10.68
C LEU A 249 5.03 1.01 -9.68
N ALA A 250 5.77 2.12 -9.82
CA ALA A 250 5.72 3.25 -8.89
C ALA A 250 4.33 3.92 -8.77
N PRO A 251 3.48 4.00 -9.81
CA PRO A 251 2.11 4.49 -9.67
C PRO A 251 1.17 3.52 -8.93
N ILE A 252 1.54 2.25 -8.82
CA ILE A 252 0.71 1.21 -8.23
C ILE A 252 0.92 1.23 -6.71
N ARG A 253 -0.11 1.67 -5.97
CA ARG A 253 -0.06 1.78 -4.51
C ARG A 253 0.21 0.41 -3.85
N GLY A 254 1.08 0.40 -2.84
CA GLY A 254 1.45 -0.81 -2.09
C GLY A 254 2.70 -1.54 -2.60
N THR A 255 3.14 -1.29 -3.84
CA THR A 255 4.33 -1.96 -4.41
C THR A 255 5.64 -1.50 -3.78
N ASN A 256 6.70 -2.29 -3.96
CA ASN A 256 8.08 -1.94 -3.57
C ASN A 256 8.49 -0.56 -4.07
N GLN A 257 8.19 -0.25 -5.32
CA GLN A 257 8.63 0.97 -5.96
C GLN A 257 7.81 2.18 -5.54
N TYR A 258 6.52 1.98 -5.23
CA TYR A 258 5.70 3.00 -4.58
C TYR A 258 6.29 3.40 -3.21
N TRP A 259 6.61 2.41 -2.36
CA TRP A 259 7.16 2.65 -1.03
C TRP A 259 8.61 3.11 -1.04
N PHE A 260 9.41 2.75 -2.04
CA PHE A 260 10.78 3.23 -2.20
C PHE A 260 10.84 4.76 -2.29
N ARG A 261 9.93 5.37 -3.07
CA ARG A 261 9.82 6.83 -3.13
C ARG A 261 9.49 7.43 -1.77
N VAL A 262 8.47 6.90 -1.09
CA VAL A 262 8.04 7.38 0.22
C VAL A 262 9.16 7.21 1.26
N LYS A 263 9.94 6.13 1.18
CA LYS A 263 11.13 5.90 2.02
C LYS A 263 12.15 7.00 1.86
N GLY A 264 12.43 7.41 0.62
CA GLY A 264 13.33 8.54 0.34
C GLY A 264 12.84 9.84 0.98
N GLU A 265 11.53 10.06 1.03
CA GLU A 265 10.93 11.24 1.66
C GLU A 265 11.04 11.20 3.19
N VAL A 266 10.75 10.06 3.82
CA VAL A 266 10.91 9.89 5.28
C VAL A 266 12.38 10.06 5.67
N LYS A 267 13.31 9.49 4.90
CA LYS A 267 14.75 9.70 5.10
C LYS A 267 15.15 11.18 5.03
N ALA A 268 14.57 11.94 4.10
CA ALA A 268 14.81 13.39 4.03
C ALA A 268 14.31 14.10 5.29
N MET A 269 13.12 13.75 5.79
CA MET A 269 12.59 14.32 7.04
C MET A 269 13.52 14.02 8.23
N ILE A 270 14.04 12.80 8.33
CA ILE A 270 14.98 12.42 9.39
C ILE A 270 16.30 13.19 9.29
N ALA A 271 16.79 13.38 8.06
CA ALA A 271 17.99 14.16 7.83
C ALA A 271 17.84 15.63 8.22
N GLU A 272 16.64 16.20 8.06
CA GLU A 272 16.36 17.59 8.37
C GLU A 272 16.06 17.81 9.87
N TYR A 273 15.18 16.97 10.43
CA TYR A 273 14.63 17.14 11.77
C TYR A 273 15.29 16.25 12.83
N GLY A 274 16.28 15.44 12.45
CA GLY A 274 16.91 14.46 13.33
C GLY A 274 16.02 13.23 13.58
N SER A 275 16.37 12.46 14.61
CA SER A 275 15.65 11.23 14.97
C SER A 275 14.21 11.55 15.34
N PRO A 276 13.21 10.79 14.84
CA PRO A 276 11.88 10.83 15.42
C PRO A 276 11.97 10.49 16.92
N THR A 277 11.11 11.11 17.72
CA THR A 277 11.06 10.91 19.17
C THR A 277 10.30 9.65 19.53
N LEU A 278 9.11 9.48 18.97
CA LEU A 278 8.19 8.38 19.30
C LEU A 278 7.79 7.61 18.05
N PHE A 279 7.71 6.29 18.21
CA PHE A 279 7.11 5.37 17.26
C PHE A 279 5.85 4.77 17.86
N LEU A 280 4.70 5.02 17.23
CA LEU A 280 3.39 4.57 17.69
C LEU A 280 2.76 3.65 16.65
N THR A 281 2.25 2.50 17.10
CA THR A 281 1.40 1.64 16.30
C THR A 281 -0.02 1.59 16.84
N LEU A 282 -1.02 1.59 15.94
CA LEU A 282 -2.44 1.53 16.29
C LEU A 282 -3.14 0.46 15.45
N SER A 283 -3.68 -0.57 16.09
CA SER A 283 -4.46 -1.64 15.43
C SER A 283 -5.97 -1.31 15.37
N CYS A 284 -6.70 -2.00 14.48
CA CYS A 284 -8.14 -1.82 14.30
C CYS A 284 -9.01 -2.52 15.37
N ALA A 285 -8.72 -3.79 15.66
CA ALA A 285 -9.54 -4.67 16.51
C ALA A 285 -11.03 -4.72 16.09
N GLU A 286 -11.30 -4.77 14.78
CA GLU A 286 -12.62 -4.61 14.18
C GLU A 286 -13.68 -5.58 14.74
N TYR A 287 -13.28 -6.82 15.05
CA TYR A 287 -14.19 -7.85 15.54
C TYR A 287 -14.63 -7.67 17.00
N ASP A 288 -13.97 -6.78 17.74
CA ASP A 288 -14.28 -6.42 19.12
C ASP A 288 -14.83 -4.99 19.24
N SER A 289 -14.92 -4.26 18.13
CA SER A 289 -15.18 -2.83 18.11
C SER A 289 -16.69 -2.56 18.10
N ALA A 290 -17.23 -2.17 19.26
CA ALA A 290 -18.67 -1.93 19.42
C ALA A 290 -19.22 -0.79 18.53
N ASP A 291 -18.41 0.26 18.32
CA ASP A 291 -18.68 1.38 17.43
C ASP A 291 -18.79 0.94 15.95
N ILE A 292 -17.85 0.11 15.47
CA ILE A 292 -17.89 -0.46 14.11
C ILE A 292 -19.12 -1.36 13.98
N ALA A 293 -19.38 -2.24 14.96
CA ALA A 293 -20.54 -3.12 14.93
C ALA A 293 -21.87 -2.35 14.88
N GLN A 294 -22.02 -1.32 15.72
CA GLN A 294 -23.21 -0.47 15.74
C GLN A 294 -23.39 0.29 14.42
N TYR A 295 -22.29 0.83 13.87
CA TYR A 295 -22.31 1.50 12.57
C TYR A 295 -22.75 0.55 11.45
N LEU A 296 -22.16 -0.64 11.35
CA LEU A 296 -22.49 -1.64 10.34
C LEU A 296 -23.95 -2.09 10.41
N ARG A 297 -24.48 -2.32 11.62
CA ARG A 297 -25.91 -2.64 11.81
C ARG A 297 -26.81 -1.53 11.30
N LYS A 298 -26.46 -0.28 11.60
CA LYS A 298 -27.23 0.90 11.16
C LYS A 298 -27.20 1.08 9.64
N VAL A 299 -26.04 0.98 9.00
CA VAL A 299 -25.92 1.28 7.55
C VAL A 299 -26.43 0.16 6.64
N ASN A 300 -26.48 -1.08 7.15
CA ASN A 300 -26.91 -2.25 6.39
C ASN A 300 -28.26 -2.82 6.85
N ASN A 301 -28.94 -2.15 7.81
CA ASN A 301 -30.15 -2.64 8.47
C ASN A 301 -30.00 -4.11 8.93
N ALA A 302 -28.83 -4.44 9.47
CA ALA A 302 -28.48 -5.83 9.76
C ALA A 302 -29.12 -6.31 11.09
N PRO A 303 -29.60 -7.56 11.17
CA PRO A 303 -30.19 -8.10 12.39
C PRO A 303 -29.24 -8.10 13.58
N GLN A 304 -29.78 -7.95 14.79
CA GLN A 304 -28.97 -7.99 16.02
C GLN A 304 -28.31 -9.36 16.25
N SER A 305 -28.88 -10.43 15.70
CA SER A 305 -28.34 -11.79 15.74
C SER A 305 -27.04 -11.97 14.94
N TYR A 306 -26.69 -11.03 14.06
CA TYR A 306 -25.45 -11.12 13.30
C TYR A 306 -24.24 -10.88 14.21
N SER A 307 -23.27 -11.79 14.15
CA SER A 307 -21.98 -11.61 14.80
C SER A 307 -21.20 -10.45 14.17
N ILE A 308 -20.35 -9.79 14.96
CA ILE A 308 -19.51 -8.69 14.47
C ILE A 308 -18.62 -9.17 13.32
N SER A 309 -18.08 -10.39 13.42
CA SER A 309 -17.29 -11.00 12.34
C SER A 309 -18.06 -11.09 11.03
N ARG A 310 -19.34 -11.51 11.06
CA ARG A 310 -20.18 -11.53 9.86
C ARG A 310 -20.40 -10.13 9.30
N LEU A 311 -20.72 -9.15 10.15
CA LEU A 311 -20.93 -7.77 9.74
C LEU A 311 -19.69 -7.19 9.03
N CYS A 312 -18.50 -7.38 9.63
CA CYS A 312 -17.24 -6.90 9.07
C CYS A 312 -16.89 -7.58 7.75
N THR A 313 -17.12 -8.90 7.65
CA THR A 313 -16.85 -9.66 6.43
C THR A 313 -17.81 -9.28 5.31
N GLU A 314 -19.08 -8.99 5.59
CA GLU A 314 -20.06 -8.65 4.54
C GLU A 314 -19.91 -7.22 3.99
N ASP A 315 -19.36 -6.28 4.76
CA ASP A 315 -19.18 -4.89 4.31
C ASP A 315 -17.80 -4.34 4.73
N PRO A 316 -16.71 -4.83 4.09
CA PRO A 316 -15.36 -4.43 4.44
C PRO A 316 -15.07 -2.95 4.13
N VAL A 317 -15.80 -2.37 3.17
CA VAL A 317 -15.72 -0.95 2.82
C VAL A 317 -16.15 -0.09 4.01
N SER A 318 -17.30 -0.39 4.60
CA SER A 318 -17.83 0.36 5.73
C SER A 318 -16.96 0.24 6.99
N VAL A 319 -16.38 -0.94 7.25
CA VAL A 319 -15.41 -1.14 8.34
C VAL A 319 -14.25 -0.15 8.21
N LEU A 320 -13.65 -0.08 7.02
CA LEU A 320 -12.48 0.76 6.80
C LEU A 320 -12.76 2.24 6.83
N ARG A 321 -13.92 2.66 6.33
CA ARG A 321 -14.35 4.04 6.44
C ARG A 321 -14.45 4.43 7.91
N GLN A 322 -15.11 3.61 8.72
CA GLN A 322 -15.26 3.88 10.15
C GLN A 322 -13.90 3.89 10.87
N PHE A 323 -13.02 2.94 10.56
CA PHE A 323 -11.66 2.91 11.09
C PHE A 323 -10.84 4.14 10.71
N SER A 324 -10.89 4.56 9.44
CA SER A 324 -10.20 5.75 8.94
C SER A 324 -10.74 7.04 9.56
N TYR A 325 -12.05 7.15 9.78
CA TYR A 325 -12.63 8.30 10.49
C TYR A 325 -12.19 8.36 11.94
N LYS A 326 -12.32 7.24 12.68
CA LYS A 326 -11.87 7.12 14.06
C LYS A 326 -10.39 7.51 14.19
N PHE A 327 -9.55 7.03 13.27
CA PHE A 327 -8.13 7.39 13.24
C PHE A 327 -7.90 8.89 12.99
N LYS A 328 -8.55 9.48 11.97
CA LYS A 328 -8.38 10.90 11.63
C LYS A 328 -8.75 11.80 12.81
N ASP A 329 -9.86 11.52 13.49
CA ASP A 329 -10.30 12.28 14.66
C ASP A 329 -9.37 12.07 15.84
N PHE A 330 -9.01 10.81 16.14
CA PHE A 330 -8.06 10.50 17.21
C PHE A 330 -6.71 11.20 16.98
N PHE A 331 -6.16 11.12 15.77
CA PHE A 331 -4.88 11.71 15.44
C PHE A 331 -4.93 13.24 15.51
N ASN A 332 -5.92 13.87 14.87
CA ASN A 332 -6.01 15.33 14.84
C ASN A 332 -6.34 15.94 16.20
N ILE A 333 -7.30 15.36 16.93
CA ILE A 333 -7.77 15.93 18.20
C ILE A 333 -6.84 15.51 19.34
N VAL A 334 -6.58 14.21 19.51
CA VAL A 334 -5.87 13.70 20.70
C VAL A 334 -4.36 13.89 20.57
N ILE A 335 -3.79 13.54 19.42
CA ILE A 335 -2.34 13.59 19.22
C ILE A 335 -1.86 15.00 18.87
N LEU A 336 -2.47 15.66 17.87
CA LEU A 336 -1.99 16.96 17.39
C LEU A 336 -2.51 18.15 18.22
N GLN A 337 -3.83 18.28 18.42
CA GLN A 337 -4.41 19.45 19.09
C GLN A 337 -4.23 19.42 20.62
N ARG A 338 -4.52 18.28 21.26
CA ARG A 338 -4.39 18.14 22.72
C ARG A 338 -2.96 17.84 23.16
N GLY A 339 -2.08 17.41 22.25
CA GLY A 339 -0.67 17.17 22.55
C GLY A 339 -0.46 16.15 23.67
N VAL A 340 -1.26 15.07 23.72
CA VAL A 340 -1.19 14.08 24.82
C VAL A 340 0.20 13.45 24.97
N LEU A 341 0.97 13.38 23.89
CA LEU A 341 2.36 12.88 23.90
C LEU A 341 3.40 14.01 23.93
N GLY A 342 2.97 15.26 24.07
CA GLY A 342 3.75 16.49 23.82
C GLY A 342 3.33 17.20 22.54
N LYS A 343 3.83 18.43 22.34
CA LYS A 343 3.57 19.21 21.12
C LYS A 343 4.31 18.57 19.94
N VAL A 344 3.56 18.16 18.93
CA VAL A 344 4.09 17.50 17.72
C VAL A 344 4.53 18.55 16.72
N GLU A 345 5.83 18.59 16.38
CA GLU A 345 6.36 19.46 15.34
C GLU A 345 6.18 18.84 13.96
N GLN A 346 6.58 17.56 13.83
CA GLN A 346 6.51 16.82 12.58
C GLN A 346 5.94 15.42 12.81
N TYR A 347 5.31 14.87 11.77
CA TYR A 347 4.82 13.50 11.80
C TYR A 347 4.88 12.82 10.44
N TYR A 348 4.98 11.49 10.49
CA TYR A 348 4.71 10.61 9.36
C TYR A 348 3.81 9.47 9.81
N VAL A 349 2.81 9.12 9.01
CA VAL A 349 1.86 8.04 9.26
C VAL A 349 1.88 7.12 8.05
N LYS A 350 1.99 5.81 8.24
CA LYS A 350 1.70 4.77 7.24
C LYS A 350 0.50 3.95 7.69
N LYS A 351 -0.44 3.71 6.78
CA LYS A 351 -1.44 2.65 6.90
C LYS A 351 -0.91 1.40 6.21
N GLU A 352 -0.86 0.30 6.94
CA GLU A 352 -0.33 -0.98 6.47
C GLU A 352 -1.37 -2.08 6.64
N TYR A 353 -1.31 -3.09 5.75
CA TYR A 353 -2.13 -4.29 5.75
C TYR A 353 -1.14 -5.45 5.63
N GLN A 354 -1.01 -6.29 6.66
CA GLN A 354 -0.07 -7.43 6.64
C GLN A 354 -0.82 -8.73 6.93
N MET A 355 -0.71 -9.73 6.05
CA MET A 355 -1.04 -11.18 6.16
C MET A 355 -2.35 -11.60 6.86
N ARG A 356 -3.12 -10.67 7.42
CA ARG A 356 -4.31 -10.84 8.27
C ARG A 356 -5.46 -9.93 7.82
N GLY A 357 -5.26 -9.17 6.74
CA GLY A 357 -6.22 -8.24 6.17
C GLY A 357 -6.43 -6.96 6.98
N ALA A 358 -6.48 -7.02 8.31
CA ALA A 358 -6.80 -5.87 9.17
C ALA A 358 -5.79 -4.71 9.01
N PRO A 359 -6.27 -3.46 8.90
CA PRO A 359 -5.40 -2.30 8.79
C PRO A 359 -4.75 -1.94 10.13
N HIS A 360 -3.55 -1.40 10.07
CA HIS A 360 -2.88 -0.78 11.21
C HIS A 360 -2.12 0.47 10.78
N TYR A 361 -1.98 1.40 11.72
CA TYR A 361 -1.18 2.60 11.52
C TYR A 361 0.17 2.48 12.19
N HIS A 362 1.21 2.90 11.48
CA HIS A 362 2.56 3.13 11.98
C HIS A 362 2.82 4.62 11.93
N ILE A 363 3.27 5.19 13.04
CA ILE A 363 3.33 6.64 13.22
C ILE A 363 4.71 7.01 13.77
N LEU A 364 5.38 7.95 13.12
CA LEU A 364 6.57 8.62 13.61
C LEU A 364 6.18 10.03 14.06
N LEU A 365 6.60 10.42 15.25
CA LEU A 365 6.35 11.75 15.82
C LEU A 365 7.67 12.39 16.25
N TRP A 366 7.87 13.65 15.85
CA TRP A 366 8.89 14.54 16.39
C TRP A 366 8.22 15.45 17.41
N ILE A 367 8.59 15.28 18.68
CA ILE A 367 8.04 16.04 19.80
C ILE A 367 8.97 17.20 20.12
N GLU A 368 8.41 18.40 20.23
CA GLU A 368 9.14 19.63 20.57
C GLU A 368 9.87 19.47 21.91
N ASN A 369 11.14 19.87 21.96
CA ASN A 369 12.00 19.84 23.16
C ASN A 369 12.11 18.47 23.84
N ALA A 370 11.92 17.37 23.10
CA ALA A 370 12.14 16.04 23.66
C ALA A 370 13.64 15.73 23.84
N PRO A 371 14.05 15.18 25.00
CA PRO A 371 15.45 14.81 25.22
C PRO A 371 15.85 13.66 24.28
N VAL A 372 17.14 13.55 23.95
CA VAL A 372 17.72 12.61 22.99
C VAL A 372 18.83 11.79 23.63
N VAL A 373 18.80 10.46 23.42
CA VAL A 373 19.84 9.57 23.95
C VAL A 373 21.19 9.85 23.28
N GLY A 374 22.22 10.03 24.10
CA GLY A 374 23.58 10.37 23.64
C GLY A 374 23.83 11.86 23.42
N ILE A 375 22.83 12.70 23.73
CA ILE A 375 22.94 14.17 23.77
C ILE A 375 22.61 14.66 25.19
N ASP A 376 21.41 14.33 25.67
CA ASP A 376 20.90 14.78 26.96
C ASP A 376 21.20 13.80 28.09
N ARG A 377 20.96 14.24 29.34
CA ARG A 377 21.23 13.43 30.52
C ARG A 377 20.30 12.21 30.59
N PRO A 378 20.80 11.03 30.99
CA PRO A 378 19.97 9.82 31.10
C PRO A 378 18.73 10.00 31.99
N GLU A 379 18.81 10.82 33.04
CA GLU A 379 17.72 11.08 33.97
C GLU A 379 16.56 11.83 33.30
N GLU A 380 16.89 12.82 32.45
CA GLU A 380 15.91 13.61 31.69
C GLU A 380 15.18 12.74 30.67
N VAL A 381 15.93 11.90 29.94
CA VAL A 381 15.37 10.93 29.00
C VAL A 381 14.48 9.92 29.74
N CYS A 382 14.95 9.38 30.86
CA CYS A 382 14.17 8.42 31.68
C CYS A 382 12.84 9.03 32.15
N SER A 383 12.88 10.27 32.67
CA SER A 383 11.70 10.99 33.11
C SER A 383 10.70 11.20 31.97
N PHE A 384 11.18 11.65 30.80
CA PHE A 384 10.35 11.85 29.62
C PHE A 384 9.64 10.56 29.17
N ILE A 385 10.35 9.43 29.19
CA ILE A 385 9.79 8.12 28.84
C ILE A 385 8.74 7.69 29.86
N GLN A 386 9.03 7.78 31.16
CA GLN A 386 8.12 7.32 32.23
C GLN A 386 6.82 8.11 32.30
N ASP A 387 6.85 9.40 31.96
CA ASP A 387 5.67 10.26 31.87
C ASP A 387 4.69 9.82 30.77
N ARG A 388 5.19 9.20 29.68
CA ARG A 388 4.40 8.89 28.48
C ARG A 388 4.14 7.42 28.25
N ILE A 389 5.05 6.54 28.69
CA ILE A 389 5.10 5.14 28.30
C ILE A 389 5.18 4.27 29.55
N THR A 390 4.28 3.28 29.62
CA THR A 390 4.27 2.28 30.68
C THR A 390 4.01 0.89 30.13
N CYS A 391 4.35 -0.13 30.91
CA CYS A 391 3.89 -1.51 30.72
C CYS A 391 3.16 -2.04 31.96
N HIS A 392 2.77 -1.15 32.88
CA HIS A 392 2.14 -1.51 34.15
C HIS A 392 0.73 -2.08 33.92
N ILE A 393 0.35 -3.10 34.68
CA ILE A 393 -1.04 -3.55 34.78
C ILE A 393 -1.65 -2.86 36.01
N PRO A 394 -2.58 -1.89 35.84
CA PRO A 394 -3.18 -1.21 36.97
C PRO A 394 -3.97 -2.17 37.87
N ASP A 395 -4.14 -1.82 39.14
CA ASP A 395 -4.96 -2.60 40.06
C ASP A 395 -6.44 -2.65 39.62
N SER A 396 -7.05 -3.83 39.73
CA SER A 396 -8.41 -4.08 39.26
C SER A 396 -9.50 -3.41 40.10
N ASN A 397 -9.20 -3.04 41.35
CA ASN A 397 -10.16 -2.38 42.23
C ASN A 397 -10.14 -0.86 42.03
N THR A 398 -8.97 -0.29 41.77
CA THR A 398 -8.79 1.16 41.59
C THR A 398 -8.97 1.63 40.14
N SER A 399 -8.66 0.79 39.16
CA SER A 399 -8.76 1.12 37.74
C SER A 399 -9.24 -0.07 36.90
N PRO A 400 -10.47 -0.57 37.15
CA PRO A 400 -11.01 -1.78 36.52
C PRO A 400 -11.02 -1.68 34.98
N ASP A 401 -11.43 -0.53 34.43
CA ASP A 401 -11.47 -0.34 32.97
C ASP A 401 -10.10 -0.43 32.31
N LEU A 402 -9.08 0.21 32.89
CA LEU A 402 -7.73 0.18 32.31
C LEU A 402 -7.09 -1.19 32.51
N ASN A 403 -7.28 -1.81 33.68
CA ASN A 403 -6.86 -3.19 33.93
C ASN A 403 -7.43 -4.14 32.85
N PHE A 404 -8.73 -4.04 32.57
CA PHE A 404 -9.39 -4.82 31.53
C PHE A 404 -8.78 -4.56 30.15
N LEU A 405 -8.59 -3.29 29.76
CA LEU A 405 -8.04 -2.93 28.46
C LEU A 405 -6.60 -3.42 28.27
N VAL A 406 -5.76 -3.30 29.30
CA VAL A 406 -4.36 -3.78 29.27
C VAL A 406 -4.33 -5.29 29.14
N THR A 407 -5.08 -5.99 29.99
CA THR A 407 -5.14 -7.45 29.99
C THR A 407 -5.69 -8.00 28.67
N LYS A 408 -6.68 -7.32 28.08
CA LYS A 408 -7.30 -7.72 26.81
C LYS A 408 -6.42 -7.42 25.61
N TYR A 409 -5.90 -6.20 25.49
CA TYR A 409 -5.30 -5.71 24.24
C TYR A 409 -3.76 -5.66 24.27
N GLN A 410 -3.12 -5.55 25.43
CA GLN A 410 -1.65 -5.33 25.52
C GLN A 410 -0.85 -6.58 25.87
N MET A 411 -1.51 -7.69 26.20
CA MET A 411 -0.85 -8.93 26.55
C MET A 411 -0.36 -9.69 25.32
N HIS A 412 0.97 -9.79 25.17
CA HIS A 412 1.60 -10.52 24.09
C HIS A 412 1.49 -12.05 24.28
N LYS A 413 0.83 -12.69 23.31
CA LYS A 413 0.79 -14.15 23.16
C LYS A 413 1.66 -14.54 21.97
N CYS A 414 2.69 -15.35 22.23
CA CYS A 414 3.62 -15.75 21.17
C CYS A 414 2.90 -16.64 20.14
N SER A 415 2.90 -16.20 18.88
CA SER A 415 2.37 -16.97 17.74
C SER A 415 3.51 -17.44 16.83
N LYS A 416 3.19 -18.28 15.83
CA LYS A 416 4.17 -18.73 14.81
C LYS A 416 4.89 -17.55 14.13
N TYR A 417 4.21 -16.40 13.98
CA TYR A 417 4.78 -15.21 13.38
C TYR A 417 5.96 -14.61 14.17
N CYS A 418 5.91 -14.64 15.50
CA CYS A 418 6.96 -14.03 16.32
C CYS A 418 8.01 -15.02 16.81
N LYS A 419 7.72 -16.32 16.85
CA LYS A 419 8.69 -17.34 17.24
C LYS A 419 9.72 -17.54 16.13
N ARG A 420 11.00 -17.36 16.46
CA ARG A 420 12.14 -17.63 15.58
C ARG A 420 13.06 -18.64 16.25
N ASN A 421 13.60 -19.56 15.46
CA ASN A 421 14.63 -20.48 15.93
C ASN A 421 15.98 -19.79 15.79
N ILE A 422 16.66 -19.60 16.92
CA ILE A 422 17.98 -18.96 16.98
C ILE A 422 18.98 -20.03 17.40
N LYS A 423 20.09 -20.11 16.68
CA LYS A 423 21.19 -21.01 17.03
C LYS A 423 21.98 -20.40 18.19
N VAL A 424 22.06 -21.13 19.30
CA VAL A 424 22.85 -20.74 20.48
C VAL A 424 23.85 -21.88 20.74
N GLY A 425 25.11 -21.68 20.35
CA GLY A 425 26.11 -22.75 20.36
C GLY A 425 25.75 -23.87 19.37
N LYS A 426 25.61 -25.10 19.88
CA LYS A 426 25.22 -26.29 19.09
C LYS A 426 23.71 -26.55 19.09
N THR A 427 22.90 -25.79 19.82
CA THR A 427 21.46 -26.02 19.97
C THR A 427 20.64 -24.91 19.30
N TYR A 428 19.40 -25.22 18.92
CA TYR A 428 18.43 -24.24 18.43
C TYR A 428 17.41 -23.96 19.53
N VAL A 429 17.23 -22.69 19.87
CA VAL A 429 16.26 -22.24 20.86
C VAL A 429 15.20 -21.39 20.17
N SER A 430 13.93 -21.69 20.43
CA SER A 430 12.83 -20.85 19.96
C SER A 430 12.73 -19.60 20.84
N ARG A 431 12.93 -18.42 20.25
CA ARG A 431 12.79 -17.12 20.93
C ARG A 431 11.79 -16.23 20.21
N CYS A 432 11.11 -15.37 20.98
CA CYS A 432 10.25 -14.35 20.39
C CYS A 432 11.12 -13.25 19.78
N ARG A 433 10.87 -12.88 18.52
CA ARG A 433 11.56 -11.78 17.82
C ARG A 433 11.31 -10.39 18.42
N PHE A 434 10.42 -10.29 19.40
CA PHE A 434 10.06 -9.07 20.13
C PHE A 434 10.52 -9.13 21.59
N ASP A 435 11.39 -10.10 21.91
CA ASP A 435 12.00 -10.31 23.22
C ASP A 435 11.01 -10.58 24.37
N PHE A 436 9.87 -11.19 24.06
CA PHE A 436 8.95 -11.69 25.08
C PHE A 436 9.32 -13.12 25.55
N PRO A 437 9.27 -13.42 26.86
CA PRO A 437 9.01 -12.51 27.98
C PRO A 437 10.18 -11.53 28.19
N ARG A 438 9.86 -10.26 28.42
CA ARG A 438 10.86 -9.21 28.66
C ARG A 438 11.35 -9.28 30.11
N PRO A 439 12.62 -8.89 30.39
CA PRO A 439 13.20 -9.03 31.72
C PRO A 439 12.45 -8.19 32.78
N VAL A 440 12.39 -8.73 33.99
CA VAL A 440 11.95 -8.03 35.20
C VAL A 440 13.00 -6.98 35.58
N ARG A 441 12.56 -5.78 35.95
CA ARG A 441 13.43 -4.68 36.37
C ARG A 441 12.72 -3.79 37.38
N ASP A 442 13.45 -3.32 38.39
CA ASP A 442 12.92 -2.45 39.46
C ASP A 442 12.85 -0.97 39.06
N SER A 443 13.64 -0.56 38.07
CA SER A 443 13.71 0.80 37.53
C SER A 443 13.85 0.82 36.01
N ILE A 444 13.58 1.99 35.41
CA ILE A 444 13.88 2.24 34.00
C ILE A 444 15.39 2.27 33.78
N CYS A 445 15.84 1.74 32.64
CA CYS A 445 17.24 1.74 32.26
C CYS A 445 17.38 2.07 30.78
N ILE A 446 18.29 2.99 30.46
CA ILE A 446 18.71 3.30 29.08
C ILE A 446 19.90 2.41 28.77
N ASN A 447 19.83 1.71 27.65
CA ASN A 447 20.93 0.91 27.13
C ASN A 447 21.85 1.79 26.28
N ASP A 448 23.12 1.41 26.23
CA ASP A 448 24.09 2.01 25.31
C ASP A 448 23.64 1.81 23.84
N VAL A 449 23.68 2.89 23.06
CA VAL A 449 23.15 2.92 21.68
C VAL A 449 23.91 1.96 20.78
N GLU A 450 25.24 1.91 20.91
CA GLU A 450 26.10 1.08 20.06
C GLU A 450 25.87 -0.42 20.34
N ASN A 451 25.73 -0.79 21.61
CA ASN A 451 25.38 -2.15 22.00
C ASN A 451 23.96 -2.52 21.57
N SER A 452 22.97 -1.63 21.74
CA SER A 452 21.59 -1.87 21.30
C SER A 452 21.49 -2.09 19.79
N LEU A 453 22.29 -1.38 18.99
CA LEU A 453 22.34 -1.57 17.53
C LEU A 453 23.00 -2.91 17.14
N LYS A 454 24.13 -3.26 17.75
CA LYS A 454 24.85 -4.52 17.47
C LYS A 454 24.04 -5.75 17.86
N SER A 455 23.31 -5.69 18.97
CA SER A 455 22.51 -6.81 19.48
C SER A 455 21.04 -6.76 19.06
N CYS A 456 20.62 -5.74 18.30
CA CYS A 456 19.21 -5.47 17.96
C CYS A 456 18.27 -5.35 19.18
N ASN A 457 18.80 -4.88 20.31
CA ASN A 457 18.04 -4.68 21.54
C ASN A 457 17.36 -3.29 21.54
N LYS A 458 16.29 -3.14 22.33
CA LYS A 458 15.69 -1.82 22.59
C LYS A 458 16.72 -0.86 23.23
N ILE A 459 16.58 0.45 22.99
CA ILE A 459 17.41 1.47 23.66
C ILE A 459 17.02 1.74 25.11
N TYR A 460 15.88 1.23 25.54
CA TYR A 460 15.43 1.36 26.92
C TYR A 460 14.65 0.12 27.36
N HIS A 461 14.63 -0.09 28.67
CA HIS A 461 13.75 -1.04 29.34
C HIS A 461 12.99 -0.34 30.45
N LEU A 462 11.66 -0.47 30.43
CA LEU A 462 10.80 0.02 31.51
C LEU A 462 10.95 -0.84 32.78
N LYS A 463 10.64 -0.23 33.93
CA LYS A 463 10.33 -0.97 35.16
C LYS A 463 9.23 -1.98 34.87
N ARG A 464 9.44 -3.23 35.29
CA ARG A 464 8.55 -4.33 34.95
C ARG A 464 8.61 -5.42 36.02
N ASN A 465 7.46 -5.85 36.53
CA ASN A 465 7.37 -7.01 37.43
C ASN A 465 7.08 -8.32 36.67
N GLU A 466 7.05 -9.45 37.39
CA GLU A 466 6.81 -10.78 36.82
C GLU A 466 5.48 -10.92 36.06
N LYS A 467 4.44 -10.20 36.47
CA LYS A 467 3.12 -10.24 35.81
C LYS A 467 3.11 -9.45 34.50
N GLU A 468 4.05 -8.53 34.33
CA GLU A 468 4.12 -7.57 33.22
C GLU A 468 5.12 -7.96 32.12
N VAL A 469 5.84 -9.08 32.29
CA VAL A 469 6.83 -9.63 31.32
C VAL A 469 6.30 -9.83 29.91
N ARG A 470 4.97 -9.81 29.73
CA ARG A 470 4.28 -9.95 28.44
C ARG A 470 3.47 -8.73 28.01
N VAL A 471 3.54 -7.62 28.74
CA VAL A 471 2.79 -6.40 28.41
C VAL A 471 3.60 -5.57 27.42
N ASN A 472 2.96 -5.17 26.32
CA ASN A 472 3.48 -4.17 25.37
C ASN A 472 3.69 -2.80 26.03
N ASP A 473 4.47 -1.94 25.40
CA ASP A 473 4.66 -0.59 25.91
C ASP A 473 3.50 0.29 25.40
N TYR A 474 2.78 0.98 26.27
CA TYR A 474 1.56 1.72 25.91
C TYR A 474 1.46 3.05 26.67
N ASN A 475 0.56 3.92 26.20
CA ASN A 475 0.13 5.11 26.96
C ASN A 475 -1.28 4.87 27.54
N PRO A 476 -1.51 5.06 28.86
CA PRO A 476 -2.80 4.79 29.50
C PRO A 476 -4.00 5.53 28.90
N LEU A 477 -3.85 6.82 28.63
CA LEU A 477 -4.93 7.65 28.08
C LEU A 477 -5.23 7.26 26.63
N LEU A 478 -4.19 7.07 25.81
CA LEU A 478 -4.36 6.64 24.43
C LEU A 478 -5.05 5.27 24.35
N LEU A 479 -4.69 4.31 25.22
CA LEU A 479 -5.34 3.00 25.26
C LEU A 479 -6.83 3.08 25.63
N LYS A 480 -7.18 3.93 26.62
CA LYS A 480 -8.59 4.17 27.00
C LYS A 480 -9.42 4.72 25.86
N LEU A 481 -8.87 5.65 25.08
CA LEU A 481 -9.55 6.30 23.96
C LEU A 481 -9.59 5.41 22.71
N TRP A 482 -8.48 4.71 22.42
CA TRP A 482 -8.34 3.90 21.21
C TRP A 482 -9.04 2.54 21.31
N ARG A 483 -8.95 1.89 22.48
CA ARG A 483 -9.57 0.59 22.83
C ARG A 483 -9.20 -0.55 21.87
N ALA A 484 -7.96 -0.56 21.40
CA ALA A 484 -7.36 -1.64 20.63
C ALA A 484 -5.87 -1.77 20.95
N ASN A 485 -5.21 -2.82 20.47
CA ASN A 485 -3.78 -2.99 20.67
C ASN A 485 -3.02 -1.79 20.06
N MET A 486 -2.02 -1.33 20.80
CA MET A 486 -1.10 -0.27 20.42
C MET A 486 0.28 -0.61 20.95
N ASP A 487 1.32 -0.03 20.38
CA ASP A 487 2.68 -0.11 20.91
C ASP A 487 3.30 1.27 20.76
N LEU A 488 3.75 1.86 21.87
CA LEU A 488 4.37 3.17 21.92
C LEU A 488 5.82 3.00 22.37
N GLN A 489 6.75 3.40 21.50
CA GLN A 489 8.18 3.27 21.74
C GLN A 489 8.87 4.62 21.65
N TYR A 490 9.78 4.88 22.58
CA TYR A 490 10.73 5.97 22.46
C TYR A 490 11.92 5.52 21.58
N ILE A 491 12.28 6.33 20.57
CA ILE A 491 13.28 5.97 19.55
C ILE A 491 14.29 7.09 19.25
N ALA A 492 14.28 8.21 19.99
CA ALA A 492 15.20 9.32 19.75
C ALA A 492 16.63 9.01 20.25
N GLU A 493 17.56 8.91 19.29
CA GLU A 493 18.99 8.71 19.53
C GLU A 493 19.88 9.48 18.53
N ARG A 494 21.14 9.72 18.91
CA ARG A 494 22.08 10.61 18.21
C ARG A 494 22.64 10.10 16.87
N SER A 495 22.85 8.80 16.69
CA SER A 495 23.47 8.18 15.52
C SER A 495 22.52 7.95 14.34
N LEU A 496 21.21 8.08 14.55
CA LEU A 496 20.14 7.88 13.54
C LEU A 496 20.06 6.44 12.99
N SER A 497 20.84 5.50 13.52
CA SER A 497 20.93 4.14 13.03
C SER A 497 19.64 3.34 13.30
N LEU A 498 18.97 3.58 14.44
CA LEU A 498 17.64 3.00 14.68
C LEU A 498 16.62 3.58 13.74
N THR A 499 16.80 4.84 13.37
CA THR A 499 15.91 5.52 12.47
C THR A 499 16.04 4.96 11.05
N GLU A 500 17.24 4.59 10.59
CA GLU A 500 17.40 3.83 9.35
C GLU A 500 16.72 2.46 9.39
N TYR A 501 16.82 1.75 10.52
CA TYR A 501 16.10 0.51 10.74
C TYR A 501 14.58 0.72 10.69
N VAL A 502 14.05 1.68 11.44
CA VAL A 502 12.62 2.01 11.52
C VAL A 502 12.08 2.52 10.18
N THR A 503 12.85 3.28 9.39
CA THR A 503 12.45 3.64 8.01
C THR A 503 12.19 2.39 7.18
N GLY A 504 13.04 1.37 7.32
CA GLY A 504 12.84 0.07 6.70
C GLY A 504 11.52 -0.59 7.12
N TYR A 505 11.05 -0.40 8.35
CA TYR A 505 9.76 -0.91 8.86
C TYR A 505 8.57 -0.08 8.38
N VAL A 506 8.63 1.24 8.49
CA VAL A 506 7.53 2.13 8.11
C VAL A 506 7.41 2.36 6.61
N THR A 507 8.31 1.78 5.81
CA THR A 507 8.20 1.74 4.35
C THR A 507 8.34 0.32 3.79
N LYS A 508 8.13 -0.73 4.62
CA LYS A 508 8.11 -2.10 4.10
C LYS A 508 7.12 -2.22 2.97
N ALA A 509 7.57 -2.91 1.95
CA ALA A 509 6.78 -3.25 0.81
C ALA A 509 6.69 -4.77 0.66
N GLU A 510 5.75 -5.20 -0.16
CA GLU A 510 5.44 -6.60 -0.38
C GLU A 510 6.50 -7.25 -1.26
N LYS A 511 6.89 -8.48 -0.91
CA LYS A 511 7.93 -9.21 -1.66
C LYS A 511 7.41 -9.55 -3.06
N SER A 512 8.18 -9.24 -4.10
CA SER A 512 7.93 -9.67 -5.47
C SER A 512 9.18 -10.35 -6.02
N HIS A 513 9.07 -11.59 -6.48
CA HIS A 513 10.17 -12.35 -7.08
C HIS A 513 10.38 -11.89 -8.53
N ALA A 514 11.41 -11.05 -8.75
CA ALA A 514 11.65 -10.39 -10.04
C ALA A 514 12.76 -11.03 -10.89
N GLN A 515 13.58 -11.92 -10.32
CA GLN A 515 14.81 -12.42 -10.96
C GLN A 515 14.56 -13.49 -12.03
N ASP A 516 13.52 -14.31 -11.90
CA ASP A 516 13.24 -15.44 -12.82
C ASP A 516 12.31 -15.05 -14.00
N LEU A 517 12.19 -13.77 -14.33
CA LEU A 517 11.14 -13.25 -15.25
C LEU A 517 11.62 -13.02 -16.68
N TRP A 518 12.92 -12.93 -16.91
CA TRP A 518 13.49 -12.35 -18.14
C TRP A 518 13.62 -13.37 -19.28
N ASP A 519 13.92 -14.63 -18.95
CA ASP A 519 14.18 -15.67 -19.95
C ASP A 519 12.90 -16.10 -20.71
N GLU A 520 11.70 -15.71 -20.23
CA GLU A 520 10.40 -16.08 -20.83
C GLU A 520 9.78 -14.99 -21.73
N VAL A 521 10.36 -13.79 -21.82
CA VAL A 521 9.78 -12.68 -22.63
C VAL A 521 10.36 -12.72 -24.05
N SER A 522 9.60 -13.27 -24.98
CA SER A 522 9.98 -13.48 -26.39
C SER A 522 10.46 -12.20 -27.12
N SER A 523 11.42 -12.36 -28.03
CA SER A 523 12.15 -11.29 -28.73
C SER A 523 11.38 -10.55 -29.84
N CYS A 524 10.10 -10.88 -30.09
CA CYS A 524 9.31 -10.32 -31.20
C CYS A 524 8.18 -9.36 -30.80
N ASP A 525 7.97 -9.07 -29.51
CA ASP A 525 6.96 -8.11 -29.06
C ASP A 525 7.49 -6.66 -29.09
N ASN A 526 6.61 -5.68 -29.36
CA ASN A 526 6.94 -4.26 -29.14
C ASN A 526 7.15 -3.96 -27.64
N ILE A 527 7.86 -2.86 -27.35
CA ILE A 527 8.27 -2.49 -25.97
C ILE A 527 7.10 -2.49 -24.99
N TYR A 528 5.98 -1.87 -25.38
CA TYR A 528 4.82 -1.74 -24.52
C TYR A 528 4.26 -3.11 -24.13
N SER A 529 4.16 -4.04 -25.09
CA SER A 529 3.70 -5.40 -24.86
C SER A 529 4.63 -6.18 -23.93
N ARG A 530 5.96 -6.04 -24.06
CA ARG A 530 6.93 -6.66 -23.14
C ARG A 530 6.77 -6.12 -21.71
N LEU A 531 6.73 -4.79 -21.56
CA LEU A 531 6.54 -4.13 -20.27
C LEU A 531 5.22 -4.51 -19.61
N TRP A 532 4.16 -4.62 -20.40
CA TRP A 532 2.85 -5.05 -19.93
C TRP A 532 2.90 -6.47 -19.38
N LYS A 533 3.51 -7.42 -20.12
CA LYS A 533 3.68 -8.82 -19.66
C LYS A 533 4.49 -8.91 -18.37
N ILE A 534 5.61 -8.18 -18.28
CA ILE A 534 6.45 -8.11 -17.07
C ILE A 534 5.65 -7.55 -15.89
N GLY A 535 4.99 -6.41 -16.08
CA GLY A 535 4.16 -5.78 -15.05
C GLY A 535 3.04 -6.71 -14.57
N GLN A 536 2.36 -7.40 -15.47
CA GLN A 536 1.31 -8.37 -15.11
C GLN A 536 1.86 -9.56 -14.33
N LYS A 537 3.03 -10.10 -14.70
CA LYS A 537 3.66 -11.22 -13.98
C LYS A 537 4.09 -10.81 -12.56
N LEU A 538 4.64 -9.61 -12.41
CA LEU A 538 4.95 -9.03 -11.09
C LEU A 538 3.71 -8.81 -10.22
N LEU A 539 2.59 -8.38 -10.82
CA LEU A 539 1.34 -8.15 -10.10
C LEU A 539 0.61 -9.44 -9.72
N ARG A 540 0.78 -10.53 -10.49
CA ARG A 540 0.21 -11.85 -10.14
C ARG A 540 0.75 -12.41 -8.82
N ALA A 541 1.97 -12.05 -8.45
CA ALA A 541 2.56 -12.42 -7.17
C ALA A 541 2.07 -11.55 -5.98
N LYS A 542 1.30 -10.48 -6.24
CA LYS A 542 0.80 -9.57 -5.21
C LYS A 542 -0.51 -10.10 -4.60
N GLU A 543 -0.48 -10.45 -3.33
CA GLU A 543 -1.69 -10.74 -2.55
C GLU A 543 -2.33 -9.45 -2.03
N VAL A 544 -3.66 -9.32 -2.17
CA VAL A 544 -4.39 -8.10 -1.76
C VAL A 544 -5.66 -8.49 -1.04
N GLY A 545 -5.80 -8.02 0.20
CA GLY A 545 -7.02 -8.21 0.99
C GLY A 545 -8.16 -7.29 0.56
N LEU A 546 -9.41 -7.69 0.86
CA LEU A 546 -10.59 -6.86 0.56
C LEU A 546 -10.54 -5.49 1.24
N TYR A 547 -9.93 -5.41 2.42
CA TYR A 547 -9.72 -4.13 3.09
C TYR A 547 -8.80 -3.22 2.27
N GLU A 548 -7.59 -3.68 1.94
CA GLU A 548 -6.66 -2.88 1.10
C GLU A 548 -7.31 -2.49 -0.23
N ALA A 549 -7.95 -3.44 -0.93
CA ALA A 549 -8.66 -3.16 -2.17
C ALA A 549 -9.72 -2.06 -2.00
N SER A 550 -10.52 -2.12 -0.94
CA SER A 550 -11.58 -1.14 -0.65
C SER A 550 -11.03 0.28 -0.47
N ASP A 551 -9.99 0.46 0.34
CA ASP A 551 -9.36 1.78 0.54
C ASP A 551 -8.72 2.29 -0.75
N LEU A 552 -8.07 1.41 -1.52
CA LEU A 552 -7.48 1.76 -2.81
C LEU A 552 -8.55 2.17 -3.84
N LEU A 553 -9.72 1.54 -3.85
CA LEU A 553 -10.85 1.93 -4.70
C LEU A 553 -11.38 3.32 -4.31
N LEU A 554 -11.56 3.57 -3.01
CA LEU A 554 -11.97 4.87 -2.46
C LEU A 554 -10.89 5.96 -2.65
N GLY A 555 -9.67 5.56 -2.97
CA GLY A 555 -8.54 6.46 -3.20
C GLY A 555 -7.94 6.99 -1.91
N GLU A 556 -8.21 6.36 -0.76
CA GLU A 556 -7.60 6.69 0.53
C GLU A 556 -6.07 6.62 0.45
N SER A 557 -5.40 7.52 1.15
CA SER A 557 -3.94 7.56 1.17
C SER A 557 -3.40 6.46 2.07
N LEU A 558 -2.35 5.76 1.61
CA LEU A 558 -1.63 4.79 2.43
C LEU A 558 -0.64 5.46 3.40
N TYR A 559 -0.40 6.76 3.28
CA TYR A 559 0.46 7.50 4.20
C TYR A 559 0.02 8.97 4.34
N MET A 560 0.45 9.62 5.42
CA MET A 560 0.28 11.04 5.68
C MET A 560 1.58 11.60 6.26
N LYS A 561 1.87 12.88 6.03
CA LYS A 561 3.05 13.55 6.59
C LYS A 561 2.78 15.03 6.79
N SER A 562 3.45 15.65 7.76
CA SER A 562 3.36 17.08 8.06
C SER A 562 4.10 17.96 7.04
N VAL A 563 5.10 17.40 6.35
CA VAL A 563 6.01 18.13 5.45
C VAL A 563 5.87 17.65 4.01
N THR A 564 5.75 18.60 3.09
CA THR A 564 5.85 18.28 1.65
C THR A 564 7.32 18.13 1.28
N VAL A 565 7.66 17.03 0.60
CA VAL A 565 9.03 16.73 0.16
C VAL A 565 9.06 16.80 -1.36
N GLN A 566 10.00 17.55 -1.93
CA GLN A 566 10.15 17.71 -3.37
C GLN A 566 11.53 17.24 -3.83
N TYR A 567 11.55 16.27 -4.76
CA TYR A 567 12.81 15.76 -5.30
C TYR A 567 13.42 16.74 -6.32
N VAL A 568 14.70 17.07 -6.15
CA VAL A 568 15.53 17.88 -7.04
C VAL A 568 16.55 16.98 -7.73
N ASN A 569 16.56 17.02 -9.06
CA ASN A 569 17.41 16.14 -9.85
C ASN A 569 18.82 16.72 -10.05
N VAL A 570 19.70 16.43 -9.10
CA VAL A 570 21.06 17.00 -8.98
C VAL A 570 22.12 16.34 -9.85
N TYR A 571 21.77 15.40 -10.75
CA TYR A 571 22.76 14.92 -11.72
C TYR A 571 23.20 16.03 -12.66
N LEU A 572 24.39 15.87 -13.23
CA LEU A 572 24.91 16.69 -14.33
C LEU A 572 23.89 16.78 -15.48
N PRO A 573 23.86 17.89 -16.24
CA PRO A 573 22.88 18.12 -17.30
C PRO A 573 22.70 16.94 -18.27
N HIS A 574 23.81 16.34 -18.72
CA HIS A 574 23.81 15.21 -19.65
C HIS A 574 23.39 13.87 -19.04
N LYS A 575 23.32 13.76 -17.70
CA LYS A 575 22.79 12.59 -16.98
C LYS A 575 21.37 12.81 -16.46
N ARG A 576 20.87 14.05 -16.50
CA ARG A 576 19.56 14.42 -15.92
C ARG A 576 18.42 13.90 -16.79
N SER A 577 17.42 13.31 -16.13
CA SER A 577 16.20 12.89 -16.79
C SER A 577 15.21 14.05 -16.96
N ARG A 578 14.59 14.14 -18.14
CA ARG A 578 13.58 15.15 -18.50
C ARG A 578 12.31 14.47 -19.00
N LYS A 579 11.16 15.11 -18.74
CA LYS A 579 9.86 14.61 -19.19
C LYS A 579 9.49 15.22 -20.53
N ILE A 580 9.30 14.39 -21.53
CA ILE A 580 8.88 14.82 -22.87
C ILE A 580 7.44 15.37 -22.83
N LYS A 581 7.09 16.32 -23.69
CA LYS A 581 5.72 16.84 -23.87
C LYS A 581 4.77 15.73 -24.35
N ASN A 582 3.46 15.89 -24.16
CA ASN A 582 2.49 14.86 -24.58
C ASN A 582 2.51 14.68 -26.11
N TYR A 583 2.23 13.46 -26.59
CA TYR A 583 2.15 13.15 -28.03
C TYR A 583 1.23 14.14 -28.78
N SER A 584 0.06 14.43 -28.24
CA SER A 584 -0.91 15.38 -28.81
C SER A 584 -0.39 16.82 -28.93
N TYR A 585 0.63 17.18 -28.16
CA TYR A 585 1.30 18.48 -28.24
C TYR A 585 2.44 18.41 -29.27
N LEU A 586 3.28 17.37 -29.20
CA LEU A 586 4.39 17.17 -30.12
C LEU A 586 3.94 17.07 -31.59
N THR A 587 2.80 16.42 -31.88
CA THR A 587 2.28 16.32 -33.25
C THR A 587 1.83 17.65 -33.84
N LYS A 588 1.60 18.65 -33.00
CA LYS A 588 1.21 20.02 -33.40
C LYS A 588 2.41 20.97 -33.43
N MET A 589 3.57 20.54 -32.95
CA MET A 589 4.79 21.34 -32.97
C MET A 589 5.49 21.23 -34.32
N ASP A 590 6.32 22.23 -34.62
CA ASP A 590 7.24 22.15 -35.74
C ASP A 590 8.24 21.01 -35.57
N ARG A 591 8.50 20.27 -36.65
CA ARG A 591 9.33 19.06 -36.63
C ARG A 591 10.81 19.35 -36.32
N SER A 592 11.26 20.58 -36.55
CA SER A 592 12.64 21.01 -36.25
C SER A 592 12.82 21.52 -34.81
N SER A 593 11.72 21.69 -34.06
CA SER A 593 11.75 22.24 -32.70
C SER A 593 12.52 21.35 -31.74
N LYS A 594 13.38 21.97 -30.92
CA LYS A 594 14.13 21.34 -29.83
C LYS A 594 13.45 21.52 -28.45
N ASP A 595 12.34 22.27 -28.38
CA ASP A 595 11.56 22.49 -27.15
C ASP A 595 10.52 21.36 -26.93
N ILE A 596 11.04 20.16 -26.78
CA ILE A 596 10.25 18.92 -26.70
C ILE A 596 9.98 18.46 -25.27
N PHE A 597 10.55 19.15 -24.27
CA PHE A 597 10.46 18.79 -22.86
C PHE A 597 9.48 19.70 -22.10
N ASN A 598 8.83 19.18 -21.06
CA ASN A 598 8.02 20.04 -20.20
C ASN A 598 8.92 20.98 -19.39
N PRO A 599 8.47 22.21 -19.11
CA PRO A 599 9.20 23.12 -18.25
C PRO A 599 9.56 22.49 -16.90
N SER A 600 10.79 22.69 -16.46
CA SER A 600 11.35 22.15 -15.23
C SER A 600 11.78 23.26 -14.29
N ILE A 601 11.75 22.98 -12.98
CA ILE A 601 12.14 23.98 -11.97
C ILE A 601 13.60 24.44 -12.14
N ILE A 602 14.46 23.53 -12.61
CA ILE A 602 15.91 23.73 -12.76
C ILE A 602 16.25 24.57 -13.99
N GLU A 603 15.63 24.28 -15.13
CA GLU A 603 16.06 24.86 -16.41
C GLU A 603 15.20 26.05 -16.82
N ASP A 604 13.93 26.08 -16.40
CA ASP A 604 12.98 27.09 -16.83
C ASP A 604 12.70 28.08 -15.71
N PHE A 605 12.23 27.60 -14.55
CA PHE A 605 11.73 28.51 -13.51
C PHE A 605 12.85 29.22 -12.74
N TYR A 606 13.83 28.47 -12.20
CA TYR A 606 14.89 29.05 -11.38
C TYR A 606 15.82 30.02 -12.13
N PRO A 607 16.29 29.73 -13.37
CA PRO A 607 17.10 30.65 -14.17
C PRO A 607 16.43 31.97 -14.52
N THR A 608 15.11 31.96 -14.64
CA THR A 608 14.29 33.12 -15.05
C THR A 608 13.60 33.80 -13.86
N ARG A 609 14.09 33.55 -12.64
CA ARG A 609 13.59 34.25 -11.45
C ARG A 609 13.82 35.76 -11.54
N PRO A 610 12.99 36.59 -10.88
CA PRO A 610 13.16 38.04 -10.85
C PRO A 610 14.54 38.47 -10.32
N THR A 611 14.99 39.65 -10.72
CA THR A 611 16.32 40.22 -10.37
C THR A 611 16.49 40.50 -8.87
N ASN A 612 15.40 40.63 -8.11
CA ASN A 612 15.48 40.75 -6.64
C ASN A 612 15.74 39.40 -5.93
N MET A 613 15.91 38.30 -6.68
CA MET A 613 16.19 36.96 -6.15
C MET A 613 17.58 36.43 -6.57
N GLU A 614 18.53 37.28 -6.97
CA GLU A 614 19.86 36.83 -7.43
C GLU A 614 20.59 35.98 -6.38
N ASP A 615 20.52 36.37 -5.11
CA ASP A 615 21.18 35.69 -3.99
C ASP A 615 20.49 34.40 -3.53
N VAL A 616 19.31 34.08 -4.09
CA VAL A 616 18.54 32.90 -3.68
C VAL A 616 19.11 31.66 -4.37
N SER A 617 19.59 30.70 -3.59
CA SER A 617 20.07 29.40 -4.08
C SER A 617 18.93 28.53 -4.65
N LEU A 618 19.26 27.52 -5.45
CA LEU A 618 18.25 26.58 -5.97
C LEU A 618 17.52 25.86 -4.83
N TYR A 619 18.22 25.50 -3.75
CA TYR A 619 17.63 24.86 -2.58
C TYR A 619 16.60 25.78 -1.91
N GLU A 620 16.95 27.03 -1.63
CA GLU A 620 16.05 28.01 -1.01
C GLU A 620 14.86 28.33 -1.92
N PHE A 621 15.09 28.41 -3.23
CA PHE A 621 14.05 28.62 -4.21
C PHE A 621 12.99 27.51 -4.16
N VAL A 622 13.43 26.25 -4.22
CA VAL A 622 12.54 25.07 -4.14
C VAL A 622 11.83 25.00 -2.79
N ALA A 623 12.54 25.31 -1.70
CA ALA A 623 12.00 25.21 -0.34
C ALA A 623 10.92 26.26 -0.07
N ASN A 624 11.11 27.49 -0.55
CA ASN A 624 10.35 28.64 -0.06
C ASN A 624 9.42 29.27 -1.11
N TYR A 625 9.63 29.03 -2.40
CA TYR A 625 8.91 29.75 -3.46
C TYR A 625 8.10 28.81 -4.35
N LYS A 626 6.93 29.28 -4.78
CA LYS A 626 6.13 28.63 -5.82
C LYS A 626 5.75 29.63 -6.90
N PHE A 627 5.70 29.16 -8.13
CA PHE A 627 5.21 29.94 -9.25
C PHE A 627 3.79 30.45 -8.96
N ASP A 628 3.55 31.73 -9.24
CA ASP A 628 2.23 32.34 -9.08
C ASP A 628 1.59 32.63 -10.44
N LYS A 629 2.21 33.53 -11.20
CA LYS A 629 1.72 33.98 -12.51
C LYS A 629 2.86 34.59 -13.33
N ILE A 630 2.54 34.96 -14.57
CA ILE A 630 3.38 35.84 -15.37
C ILE A 630 2.87 37.28 -15.14
N GLY A 631 3.77 38.17 -14.73
CA GLY A 631 3.48 39.58 -14.51
C GLY A 631 3.22 40.34 -15.82
N GLU A 632 2.76 41.58 -15.72
CA GLU A 632 2.42 42.42 -16.87
C GLU A 632 3.65 42.73 -17.75
N ASN A 633 4.85 42.71 -17.15
CA ASN A 633 6.13 42.86 -17.82
C ASN A 633 6.64 41.56 -18.49
N GLY A 634 5.88 40.47 -18.43
CA GLY A 634 6.26 39.15 -18.96
C GLY A 634 7.20 38.34 -18.05
N GLU A 635 7.57 38.87 -16.88
CA GLU A 635 8.41 38.16 -15.92
C GLU A 635 7.60 37.14 -15.10
N ARG A 636 8.25 36.08 -14.63
CA ARG A 636 7.60 35.09 -13.77
C ARG A 636 7.58 35.61 -12.34
N GLU A 637 6.40 35.72 -11.75
CA GLU A 637 6.22 36.07 -10.35
C GLU A 637 6.12 34.82 -9.48
N TYR A 638 6.72 34.91 -8.29
CA TYR A 638 6.78 33.84 -7.31
C TYR A 638 6.25 34.32 -5.98
N LYS A 639 5.52 33.45 -5.29
CA LYS A 639 5.01 33.72 -3.94
C LYS A 639 5.67 32.83 -2.91
N LEU A 640 5.88 33.38 -1.72
CA LEU A 640 6.36 32.62 -0.57
C LEU A 640 5.33 31.53 -0.22
N GLN A 641 5.80 30.33 0.05
CA GLN A 641 4.96 29.23 0.48
C GLN A 641 4.51 29.45 1.93
N SER A 642 3.24 29.14 2.23
CA SER A 642 2.72 29.22 3.60
C SER A 642 3.34 28.18 4.54
N LYS A 643 3.86 27.09 3.98
CA LYS A 643 4.68 26.10 4.67
C LYS A 643 5.86 25.74 3.76
N PRO A 644 7.11 25.75 4.27
CA PRO A 644 8.26 25.33 3.49
C PRO A 644 8.12 23.90 2.98
N VAL A 645 8.64 23.66 1.78
CA VAL A 645 8.85 22.33 1.20
C VAL A 645 10.25 21.88 1.56
N LEU A 646 10.45 20.59 1.80
CA LEU A 646 11.76 20.00 2.04
C LEU A 646 12.36 19.49 0.71
N PRO A 647 13.42 20.12 0.17
CA PRO A 647 14.09 19.62 -1.03
C PRO A 647 14.86 18.34 -0.71
N ASN A 648 14.58 17.27 -1.48
CA ASN A 648 15.28 15.99 -1.40
C ASN A 648 16.07 15.73 -2.69
N HIS A 649 17.17 14.99 -2.62
CA HIS A 649 18.05 14.74 -3.77
C HIS A 649 18.82 13.42 -3.58
N ARG A 650 19.38 12.88 -4.67
CA ARG A 650 20.30 11.74 -4.57
C ARG A 650 21.50 12.13 -3.71
N LYS A 651 21.86 11.24 -2.78
CA LYS A 651 23.08 11.35 -2.01
C LYS A 651 24.18 10.57 -2.72
N PHE A 652 25.26 11.26 -3.05
CA PHE A 652 26.48 10.68 -3.62
C PHE A 652 27.48 10.40 -2.51
N ASN A 653 28.24 9.31 -2.63
CA ASN A 653 29.26 8.92 -1.66
C ASN A 653 30.62 9.56 -2.01
N PRO A 654 31.12 10.54 -1.22
CA PRO A 654 32.39 11.20 -1.51
C PRO A 654 33.62 10.28 -1.38
N MET A 655 33.49 9.16 -0.65
CA MET A 655 34.55 8.16 -0.50
C MET A 655 34.70 7.27 -1.73
N GLN A 656 33.66 7.14 -2.55
CA GLN A 656 33.73 6.44 -3.82
C GLN A 656 34.21 7.40 -4.90
N GLU A 657 35.37 7.09 -5.49
CA GLU A 657 35.98 7.94 -6.54
C GLU A 657 35.02 8.23 -7.69
N ALA A 658 34.24 7.23 -8.12
CA ALA A 658 33.25 7.36 -9.20
C ALA A 658 32.07 8.31 -8.88
N GLU A 659 31.77 8.58 -7.61
CA GLU A 659 30.66 9.46 -7.20
C GLU A 659 31.14 10.80 -6.61
N ARG A 660 32.45 10.97 -6.46
CA ARG A 660 33.04 12.14 -5.79
C ARG A 660 32.73 13.46 -6.52
N ASP A 661 32.85 13.47 -7.83
CA ASP A 661 32.57 14.67 -8.63
C ASP A 661 31.09 15.02 -8.62
N ASP A 662 30.22 14.01 -8.77
CA ASP A 662 28.77 14.17 -8.69
C ASP A 662 28.36 14.69 -7.29
N PHE A 663 29.07 14.29 -6.21
CA PHE A 663 28.89 14.81 -4.86
C PHE A 663 29.16 16.32 -4.78
N TYR A 664 30.36 16.78 -5.15
CA TYR A 664 30.71 18.20 -5.05
C TYR A 664 29.84 19.06 -5.98
N TYR A 665 29.58 18.55 -7.19
CA TYR A 665 28.66 19.17 -8.12
C TYR A 665 27.29 19.41 -7.49
N SER A 666 26.71 18.38 -6.86
CA SER A 666 25.37 18.46 -6.27
C SER A 666 25.25 19.54 -5.19
N LEU A 667 26.31 19.76 -4.39
CA LEU A 667 26.33 20.79 -3.35
C LEU A 667 26.34 22.19 -3.96
N ILE A 668 27.21 22.42 -4.94
CA ILE A 668 27.33 23.72 -5.60
C ILE A 668 26.06 24.04 -6.35
N PHE A 669 25.53 23.07 -7.09
CA PHE A 669 24.29 23.18 -7.82
C PHE A 669 23.09 23.52 -6.93
N LEU A 670 23.07 23.06 -5.67
CA LEU A 670 21.97 23.35 -4.75
C LEU A 670 22.14 24.68 -4.02
N PHE A 671 23.36 25.05 -3.63
CA PHE A 671 23.61 26.12 -2.65
C PHE A 671 24.32 27.36 -3.21
N VAL A 672 24.87 27.29 -4.42
CA VAL A 672 25.45 28.47 -5.08
C VAL A 672 24.41 29.03 -6.06
N PRO A 673 24.01 30.30 -5.93
CA PRO A 673 23.06 30.89 -6.87
C PRO A 673 23.61 30.96 -8.29
N PHE A 674 22.77 30.65 -9.29
CA PHE A 674 23.14 30.71 -10.70
C PHE A 674 21.95 31.09 -11.59
N ARG A 675 22.21 31.70 -12.75
CA ARG A 675 21.24 31.82 -13.85
C ARG A 675 21.51 30.84 -14.97
N ASP A 676 22.79 30.60 -15.26
CA ASP A 676 23.21 29.60 -16.24
C ASP A 676 24.01 28.51 -15.53
N GLU A 677 23.51 27.27 -15.60
CA GLU A 677 24.15 26.09 -15.00
C GLU A 677 25.56 25.85 -15.56
N SER A 678 25.84 26.31 -16.79
CA SER A 678 27.16 26.19 -17.41
C SER A 678 28.25 26.92 -16.61
N THR A 679 27.89 27.99 -15.89
CA THR A 679 28.80 28.78 -15.05
C THR A 679 29.28 28.00 -13.83
N LEU A 680 28.58 26.94 -13.45
CA LEU A 680 28.92 26.11 -12.32
C LEU A 680 29.96 25.05 -12.66
N VAL A 681 30.10 24.63 -13.93
CA VAL A 681 30.98 23.52 -14.33
C VAL A 681 32.44 23.98 -14.38
N MET A 682 33.16 23.90 -13.25
CA MET A 682 34.58 24.26 -13.15
C MET A 682 35.50 23.02 -13.07
N LYS A 683 36.81 23.20 -13.34
CA LYS A 683 37.81 22.12 -13.21
C LYS A 683 38.08 21.78 -11.72
N GLU A 684 38.35 20.51 -11.41
CA GLU A 684 38.55 19.92 -10.07
C GLU A 684 39.25 20.80 -9.02
N LYS A 685 40.31 21.53 -9.41
CA LYS A 685 41.14 22.33 -8.50
C LYS A 685 40.47 23.62 -7.99
N GLN A 686 39.36 24.07 -8.60
CA GLN A 686 38.66 25.31 -8.22
C GLN A 686 37.50 25.10 -7.23
N TRP A 687 36.93 23.89 -7.15
CA TRP A 687 35.80 23.58 -6.26
C TRP A 687 36.10 23.80 -4.78
N LYS A 688 37.30 23.40 -4.34
CA LYS A 688 37.79 23.64 -2.97
C LYS A 688 37.97 25.12 -2.66
N LYS A 689 38.28 25.92 -3.68
CA LYS A 689 38.49 27.38 -3.55
C LYS A 689 37.16 28.11 -3.42
N LEU A 690 36.12 27.70 -4.16
CA LEU A 690 34.76 28.26 -4.06
C LEU A 690 34.06 27.92 -2.73
N LEU A 691 34.18 26.66 -2.28
CA LEU A 691 33.69 26.27 -0.95
C LEU A 691 34.44 26.97 0.19
N GLY A 692 35.70 27.38 -0.02
CA GLY A 692 36.47 28.14 0.95
C GLY A 692 36.09 29.63 1.10
N VAL A 693 35.19 30.18 0.27
CA VAL A 693 34.98 31.65 0.15
C VAL A 693 33.62 32.14 0.66
N THR A 694 32.59 31.30 0.78
CA THR A 694 31.24 31.74 1.21
C THR A 694 30.80 31.12 2.53
N GLU A 695 31.09 31.79 3.66
CA GLU A 695 30.79 31.30 5.03
C GLU A 695 29.31 30.94 5.28
N LYS A 696 28.37 31.73 4.73
CA LYS A 696 26.92 31.53 4.96
C LYS A 696 26.36 30.26 4.29
N HIS A 697 26.75 30.00 3.04
CA HIS A 697 26.33 28.81 2.28
C HIS A 697 27.10 27.57 2.71
N LEU A 698 28.36 27.73 3.14
CA LEU A 698 29.17 26.65 3.70
C LEU A 698 28.58 26.14 5.01
N TYR A 699 28.01 26.98 5.88
CA TYR A 699 27.34 26.54 7.10
C TYR A 699 26.13 25.62 6.84
N MET A 700 25.29 25.93 5.84
CA MET A 700 24.17 25.06 5.43
C MET A 700 24.66 23.75 4.80
N ALA A 701 25.65 23.83 3.90
CA ALA A 701 26.27 22.66 3.29
C ALA A 701 26.94 21.76 4.35
N LEU A 702 27.67 22.35 5.31
CA LEU A 702 28.30 21.65 6.43
C LEU A 702 27.28 21.09 7.42
N LYS A 703 26.15 21.76 7.67
CA LYS A 703 25.05 21.22 8.48
C LYS A 703 24.47 19.97 7.82
N ILE A 704 24.20 20.01 6.51
CA ILE A 704 23.73 18.85 5.73
C ILE A 704 24.79 17.75 5.69
N ILE A 705 26.07 18.07 5.48
CA ILE A 705 27.19 17.12 5.53
C ILE A 705 27.27 16.46 6.93
N SER A 706 27.19 17.26 8.00
CA SER A 706 27.31 16.81 9.39
C SER A 706 26.13 15.97 9.88
N THR A 707 24.93 16.16 9.32
CA THR A 707 23.73 15.39 9.71
C THR A 707 23.50 14.18 8.79
N ASN A 708 23.84 14.27 7.50
CA ASN A 708 23.57 13.20 6.52
C ASN A 708 24.73 12.20 6.36
N TYR A 709 25.96 12.57 6.69
CA TYR A 709 27.16 11.75 6.42
C TYR A 709 27.90 11.29 7.69
N ARG A 710 27.28 11.39 8.87
CA ARG A 710 27.84 10.88 10.14
C ARG A 710 28.18 9.38 10.15
N ASN A 711 27.63 8.62 9.20
CA ASN A 711 27.82 7.16 9.07
C ASN A 711 28.85 6.77 7.98
N TYR A 712 29.54 7.74 7.37
CA TYR A 712 30.59 7.50 6.37
C TYR A 712 31.97 7.84 6.89
#